data_AF-A0A433WUD8-F1
#
_entry.id   AF-A0A433WUD8-F1
#
_cell.length_a   1.000
_cell.length_b   1.000
_cell.length_c   1.000
_cell.angle_alpha   90.00
_cell.angle_beta   90.00
_cell.angle_gamma   90.00
#
_symmetry.space_group_name_H-M   'P 1'
#
loop_
_entity.id
_entity.type
_entity.pdbx_description
1 polymer ?
#
loop_
_entity_poly.entity_id
_entity_poly.type
_entity_poly.pdbx_seq_one_letter_code
_entity_poly.pdbx_strand_id
1 'polypeptide(L)'
;MTTSISGVWSAVLANGKTVYQSNGQVIDGPVNLVGQAPELHVFSGAVVTGLTSPMSAWTAKWASAFIQSGGTIENSTLQSIVAVVSSGGVLANNMLDHTGDKIHSGGTAINNTKFNGGDFYADRSARVNNLTIGQSLSVLSGVVWSGGTVQSGGIVSAVAGSLVQDALVSRGGQVAILSGSTAQNVRTLGTGLNGPGTGIQGSLILSAGGTSVDARIEGGYMSVQGNGAVSRDAYVTSNGWQDVGSNNNGATGGGVASSTTLINGGAQFIKNGLAVDTQVSSGGRQEVAAGGTAQGGTVFAGGQFQIDAGGTGINNAILSGGQGNVWGIAQASNGVASGLTVQNGGSAVALSGGRLSAATLMSGGRAIVSSAGVMADSVLSRGGVARIQSGGTATGITALGNGWWGTEEAAILIGAGGTSLNATLSGGYQSVQGQGAYSENTLITASGWQDVGWNSRDNTYGGGVASGSTLVGGGKQFLSGGTAINTLISSAGTQTVMGTGIASGSLIVSGGSIVVQAGGTSFNAQVASGGVGQVNQGGTAVALNGQTSGMTVQNGGSALALSGGTVTNFTLLSGARGFVSSSGVMASSVLSRGAVARIQSGGTASHLTASGNGWWGTEEAAILVGSGGTSLNATLSGGYQSVQGQGAYSENALVTGNGWQDVGWNSRDNTYGGGVTSGSTLVSGGKQFISGGTAVQTVVSAAGTQTILATGIASNAIVLSGGRTLVTSGGILSGGTIGQGGLLSAAAGGVYGGHISAAGIVSGGTVQSTGMLEVVSGGTTTALTVASGGSLQIDAGGSLIGLASLAPGASATLDGNAGGTVNLGGNGYTRLTLTGTTSPTSIISGFNGESPSASDQIILRDIPRSQIIGVDFPDDDHVEFVLSGDRRLRMTVPGAGKKPARYDLSDGPGNSTIFAVCFLAGTLVRTPEGERAVETIAPGDLVYVYHNGCQEVQRVTWVGQRSVECTESARFEPTDYPVRVSAGALGDGVPYKDLLITPEHCLYLDGALIPARMLVNGRSITHDTSLTRYSYYHIETQTHATVMADGMLSETYLDTGNRDGLGSGRGGIAPGATAEVSQSQPVMAAPLDVSRAFVEPIWNRLARRAGVERIGRLTGKTTPRLHLRTEAGEILQAVRENDGCHVFHLPEGCSTVHICSPAARPSEVIGPFVDDRRMLGVLIGAMTLYAPDGATEIDVRDFLYHARGWHAAEGRAQRWTNGCAVLPLGRLSAAGRRVLAIQVLATGPGASNETSAALRAEFRSQGLSPVLPGS
;
A
#
# COMPACT_ATOMS: atom_id res chain seq x y z
N MET A 1 -72.24 12.53 -99.31
CA MET A 1 -71.01 12.99 -99.98
C MET A 1 -70.64 14.33 -99.37
N THR A 2 -69.38 14.54 -99.00
CA THR A 2 -68.91 15.79 -98.40
C THR A 2 -68.56 16.78 -99.49
N THR A 3 -69.02 18.03 -99.37
CA THR A 3 -68.86 19.05 -100.42
C THR A 3 -67.62 19.89 -100.16
N SER A 4 -66.71 19.97 -101.12
CA SER A 4 -65.49 20.79 -101.00
C SER A 4 -65.80 22.27 -101.28
N ILE A 5 -65.49 23.15 -100.34
CA ILE A 5 -65.69 24.60 -100.43
C ILE A 5 -64.36 25.35 -100.34
N SER A 6 -64.24 26.47 -101.07
CA SER A 6 -63.04 27.32 -101.15
C SER A 6 -63.42 28.79 -101.02
N GLY A 7 -62.53 29.63 -100.48
CA GLY A 7 -62.79 31.04 -100.17
C GLY A 7 -63.41 31.26 -98.78
N VAL A 8 -64.13 32.37 -98.60
CA VAL A 8 -64.77 32.75 -97.33
C VAL A 8 -66.23 32.28 -97.31
N TRP A 9 -66.62 31.51 -96.31
CA TRP A 9 -67.97 30.94 -96.13
C TRP A 9 -68.50 31.23 -94.72
N SER A 10 -69.82 31.27 -94.58
CA SER A 10 -70.51 31.41 -93.29
C SER A 10 -71.39 30.20 -93.02
N ALA A 11 -71.25 29.56 -91.86
CA ALA A 11 -72.19 28.56 -91.35
C ALA A 11 -73.23 29.25 -90.47
N VAL A 12 -74.50 29.13 -90.85
CA VAL A 12 -75.65 29.75 -90.16
C VAL A 12 -76.76 28.74 -89.94
N LEU A 13 -77.59 28.95 -88.92
CA LEU A 13 -78.79 28.15 -88.68
C LEU A 13 -79.94 28.66 -89.56
N ALA A 14 -80.43 27.83 -90.48
CA ALA A 14 -81.60 28.12 -91.32
C ALA A 14 -82.57 26.93 -91.28
N ASN A 15 -83.85 27.18 -90.98
CA ASN A 15 -84.90 26.14 -90.90
C ASN A 15 -84.56 24.97 -89.97
N GLY A 16 -83.87 25.23 -88.85
CA GLY A 16 -83.47 24.20 -87.88
C GLY A 16 -82.28 23.33 -88.32
N LYS A 17 -81.59 23.68 -89.42
CA LYS A 17 -80.39 22.98 -89.91
C LYS A 17 -79.23 23.96 -90.17
N THR A 18 -78.01 23.52 -89.96
CA THR A 18 -76.81 24.27 -90.36
C THR A 18 -76.67 24.27 -91.88
N VAL A 19 -76.59 25.44 -92.50
CA VAL A 19 -76.30 25.62 -93.93
C VAL A 19 -75.07 26.52 -94.12
N TYR A 20 -74.36 26.34 -95.23
CA TYR A 20 -73.14 27.08 -95.55
C TYR A 20 -73.40 28.08 -96.68
N GLN A 21 -73.08 29.35 -96.47
CA GLN A 21 -73.40 30.45 -97.38
C GLN A 21 -72.14 31.20 -97.84
N SER A 22 -72.04 31.47 -99.14
CA SER A 22 -71.03 32.37 -99.72
C SER A 22 -71.50 32.89 -101.08
N ASN A 23 -71.41 34.20 -101.32
CA ASN A 23 -71.73 34.86 -102.61
C ASN A 23 -73.05 34.40 -103.26
N GLY A 24 -74.11 34.20 -102.46
CA GLY A 24 -75.44 33.78 -102.92
C GLY A 24 -75.63 32.25 -103.09
N GLN A 25 -74.59 31.44 -102.91
CA GLN A 25 -74.68 29.98 -102.88
C GLN A 25 -75.01 29.48 -101.48
N VAL A 26 -75.89 28.47 -101.40
CA VAL A 26 -76.25 27.77 -100.15
C VAL A 26 -75.94 26.29 -100.33
N ILE A 27 -75.13 25.73 -99.44
CA ILE A 27 -74.79 24.31 -99.41
C ILE A 27 -75.41 23.69 -98.16
N ASP A 28 -76.07 22.56 -98.36
CA ASP A 28 -76.61 21.71 -97.31
C ASP A 28 -75.81 20.39 -97.24
N GLY A 29 -75.37 20.00 -96.06
CA GLY A 29 -74.53 18.82 -95.82
C GLY A 29 -73.09 19.14 -95.39
N PRO A 30 -72.31 18.14 -94.95
CA PRO A 30 -70.96 18.35 -94.43
C PRO A 30 -70.03 18.92 -95.50
N VAL A 31 -69.10 19.78 -95.08
CA VAL A 31 -68.18 20.48 -95.99
C VAL A 31 -66.72 20.19 -95.65
N ASN A 32 -65.89 20.25 -96.69
CA ASN A 32 -64.43 20.21 -96.55
C ASN A 32 -63.82 21.51 -97.06
N LEU A 33 -62.85 22.06 -96.33
CA LEU A 33 -62.16 23.28 -96.74
C LEU A 33 -61.01 22.95 -97.70
N VAL A 34 -61.04 23.50 -98.92
CA VAL A 34 -60.01 23.33 -99.95
C VAL A 34 -59.61 24.68 -100.55
N GLY A 35 -58.39 24.80 -101.08
CA GLY A 35 -57.91 26.03 -101.75
C GLY A 35 -56.95 26.87 -100.90
N GLN A 36 -56.51 28.03 -101.42
CA GLN A 36 -55.54 28.89 -100.73
C GLN A 36 -56.20 29.65 -99.56
N ALA A 37 -55.92 29.24 -98.32
CA ALA A 37 -56.39 29.89 -97.09
C ALA A 37 -57.92 30.11 -96.99
N PRO A 38 -58.76 29.07 -97.13
CA PRO A 38 -60.20 29.19 -96.98
C PRO A 38 -60.59 29.55 -95.54
N GLU A 39 -61.64 30.36 -95.39
CA GLU A 39 -62.18 30.79 -94.10
C GLU A 39 -63.62 30.33 -93.92
N LEU A 40 -63.95 29.80 -92.74
CA LEU A 40 -65.31 29.45 -92.34
C LEU A 40 -65.70 30.22 -91.08
N HIS A 41 -66.71 31.07 -91.17
CA HIS A 41 -67.27 31.83 -90.04
C HIS A 41 -68.52 31.12 -89.52
N VAL A 42 -68.52 30.65 -88.28
CA VAL A 42 -69.60 29.88 -87.64
C VAL A 42 -70.34 30.77 -86.65
N PHE A 43 -71.62 31.06 -86.94
CA PHE A 43 -72.44 32.00 -86.17
C PHE A 43 -73.46 31.31 -85.26
N SER A 44 -74.15 32.11 -84.44
CA SER A 44 -75.16 31.69 -83.45
C SER A 44 -76.09 30.58 -83.93
N GLY A 45 -76.16 29.48 -83.18
CA GLY A 45 -77.08 28.36 -83.42
C GLY A 45 -76.63 27.39 -84.53
N ALA A 46 -75.57 27.69 -85.27
CA ALA A 46 -74.99 26.76 -86.24
C ALA A 46 -74.11 25.72 -85.53
N VAL A 47 -74.32 24.45 -85.84
CA VAL A 47 -73.48 23.33 -85.39
C VAL A 47 -72.86 22.68 -86.63
N VAL A 48 -71.54 22.82 -86.76
CA VAL A 48 -70.76 22.26 -87.87
C VAL A 48 -70.16 20.93 -87.42
N THR A 49 -70.45 19.86 -88.15
CA THR A 49 -69.96 18.51 -87.88
C THR A 49 -69.28 17.87 -89.09
N GLY A 50 -68.33 16.97 -88.85
CA GLY A 50 -67.57 16.29 -89.90
C GLY A 50 -66.67 17.22 -90.74
N LEU A 51 -66.33 18.41 -90.24
CA LEU A 51 -65.45 19.36 -90.92
C LEU A 51 -64.04 18.77 -91.05
N THR A 52 -63.48 18.79 -92.24
CA THR A 52 -62.07 18.42 -92.48
C THR A 52 -61.46 19.21 -93.63
N SER A 53 -60.16 19.07 -93.84
CA SER A 53 -59.45 19.62 -94.99
C SER A 53 -58.52 18.53 -95.54
N PRO A 54 -58.61 18.17 -96.83
CA PRO A 54 -57.72 17.20 -97.46
C PRO A 54 -56.31 17.78 -97.73
N MET A 55 -55.98 18.96 -97.18
CA MET A 55 -54.74 19.67 -97.47
C MET A 55 -53.57 19.10 -96.66
N SER A 56 -52.48 18.82 -97.37
CA SER A 56 -51.20 18.40 -96.79
C SER A 56 -50.71 19.40 -95.74
N ALA A 57 -50.25 18.87 -94.60
CA ALA A 57 -49.68 19.62 -93.48
C ALA A 57 -48.47 20.50 -93.87
N TRP A 58 -47.88 20.30 -95.06
CA TRP A 58 -46.71 21.03 -95.57
C TRP A 58 -47.06 22.26 -96.44
N THR A 59 -48.33 22.62 -96.56
CA THR A 59 -48.76 23.81 -97.33
C THR A 59 -48.61 25.09 -96.50
N ALA A 60 -48.05 26.15 -97.11
CA ALA A 60 -47.63 27.38 -96.42
C ALA A 60 -48.78 28.27 -95.87
N LYS A 61 -50.06 27.90 -96.07
CA LYS A 61 -51.22 28.65 -95.58
C LYS A 61 -52.35 27.71 -95.18
N TRP A 62 -52.70 27.69 -93.89
CA TRP A 62 -53.75 26.84 -93.32
C TRP A 62 -55.14 27.45 -93.51
N ALA A 63 -56.17 26.59 -93.51
CA ALA A 63 -57.56 27.01 -93.46
C ALA A 63 -57.88 27.58 -92.06
N SER A 64 -58.84 28.50 -91.96
CA SER A 64 -59.25 29.10 -90.67
C SER A 64 -60.74 28.93 -90.42
N ALA A 65 -61.12 28.55 -89.21
CA ALA A 65 -62.52 28.46 -88.77
C ALA A 65 -62.76 29.43 -87.61
N PHE A 66 -63.47 30.52 -87.87
CA PHE A 66 -63.82 31.54 -86.87
C PHE A 66 -65.16 31.19 -86.23
N ILE A 67 -65.16 30.83 -84.94
CA ILE A 67 -66.35 30.39 -84.21
C ILE A 67 -66.77 31.52 -83.28
N GLN A 68 -67.94 32.13 -83.51
CA GLN A 68 -68.34 33.34 -82.80
C GLN A 68 -69.83 33.30 -82.41
N SER A 69 -70.21 34.06 -81.38
CA SER A 69 -71.61 34.39 -81.09
C SER A 69 -72.55 33.19 -80.86
N GLY A 70 -72.11 32.09 -80.22
CA GLY A 70 -72.98 30.92 -79.98
C GLY A 70 -72.94 29.83 -81.06
N GLY A 71 -71.99 29.91 -82.01
CA GLY A 71 -71.71 28.85 -82.98
C GLY A 71 -70.86 27.72 -82.39
N THR A 72 -71.01 26.51 -82.94
CA THR A 72 -70.31 25.29 -82.48
C THR A 72 -69.66 24.55 -83.65
N ILE A 73 -68.40 24.14 -83.48
CA ILE A 73 -67.79 23.06 -84.28
C ILE A 73 -67.65 21.84 -83.39
N GLU A 74 -68.24 20.72 -83.80
CA GLU A 74 -68.13 19.47 -83.06
C GLU A 74 -67.95 18.21 -83.92
N ASN A 75 -67.45 17.14 -83.30
CA ASN A 75 -67.30 15.82 -83.94
C ASN A 75 -66.57 15.90 -85.30
N SER A 76 -65.54 16.75 -85.40
CA SER A 76 -64.84 17.07 -86.63
C SER A 76 -63.34 16.77 -86.52
N THR A 77 -62.67 16.65 -87.67
CA THR A 77 -61.22 16.42 -87.76
C THR A 77 -60.58 17.65 -88.41
N LEU A 78 -60.12 18.58 -87.57
CA LEU A 78 -59.46 19.81 -87.99
C LEU A 78 -58.01 19.53 -88.35
N GLN A 79 -57.80 18.84 -89.46
CA GLN A 79 -56.48 18.65 -90.05
C GLN A 79 -56.13 19.90 -90.87
N SER A 80 -55.00 20.56 -90.59
CA SER A 80 -54.59 21.80 -91.27
C SER A 80 -55.62 22.95 -91.21
N ILE A 81 -56.52 22.96 -90.21
CA ILE A 81 -57.53 24.01 -89.99
C ILE A 81 -57.29 24.64 -88.62
N VAL A 82 -57.01 25.94 -88.57
CA VAL A 82 -56.89 26.71 -87.32
C VAL A 82 -58.27 27.14 -86.84
N ALA A 83 -58.69 26.72 -85.64
CA ALA A 83 -59.90 27.24 -85.02
C ALA A 83 -59.59 28.54 -84.25
N VAL A 84 -60.38 29.59 -84.50
CA VAL A 84 -60.37 30.86 -83.77
C VAL A 84 -61.73 31.01 -83.08
N VAL A 85 -61.80 30.63 -81.81
CA VAL A 85 -63.02 30.65 -81.00
C VAL A 85 -63.10 31.96 -80.23
N SER A 86 -64.13 32.76 -80.48
CA SER A 86 -64.39 34.01 -79.77
C SER A 86 -65.51 33.85 -78.75
N SER A 87 -65.87 34.94 -78.04
CA SER A 87 -66.93 34.94 -77.01
C SER A 87 -68.21 34.22 -77.47
N GLY A 88 -68.66 33.26 -76.67
CA GLY A 88 -69.85 32.43 -76.93
C GLY A 88 -69.64 31.28 -77.93
N GLY A 89 -68.50 31.21 -78.61
CA GLY A 89 -68.18 30.10 -79.52
C GLY A 89 -67.75 28.82 -78.78
N VAL A 90 -68.06 27.66 -79.36
CA VAL A 90 -67.73 26.34 -78.79
C VAL A 90 -66.99 25.45 -79.79
N LEU A 91 -65.85 24.92 -79.38
CA LEU A 91 -65.11 23.87 -80.08
C LEU A 91 -65.20 22.59 -79.24
N ALA A 92 -66.00 21.61 -79.66
CA ALA A 92 -66.32 20.44 -78.84
C ALA A 92 -66.05 19.08 -79.51
N ASN A 93 -65.45 18.11 -78.83
CA ASN A 93 -65.33 16.72 -79.35
C ASN A 93 -64.60 16.59 -80.71
N ASN A 94 -63.62 17.45 -80.98
CA ASN A 94 -62.87 17.44 -82.26
C ASN A 94 -61.50 16.80 -82.13
N MET A 95 -60.98 16.28 -83.25
CA MET A 95 -59.57 15.92 -83.43
C MET A 95 -58.84 17.10 -84.08
N LEU A 96 -57.87 17.67 -83.38
CA LEU A 96 -57.10 18.84 -83.78
C LEU A 96 -55.71 18.36 -84.23
N ASP A 97 -55.45 18.39 -85.54
CA ASP A 97 -54.18 17.95 -86.14
C ASP A 97 -53.57 19.06 -87.00
N HIS A 98 -53.09 20.10 -86.31
CA HIS A 98 -52.43 21.27 -86.87
C HIS A 98 -51.81 22.06 -85.71
N THR A 99 -51.20 23.22 -86.00
CA THR A 99 -50.70 24.15 -84.99
C THR A 99 -51.51 25.45 -84.97
N GLY A 100 -51.69 26.10 -83.82
CA GLY A 100 -52.14 27.51 -83.77
C GLY A 100 -53.60 27.81 -83.41
N ASP A 101 -54.37 26.90 -82.79
CA ASP A 101 -55.73 27.21 -82.31
C ASP A 101 -55.73 28.41 -81.35
N LYS A 102 -56.75 29.27 -81.47
CA LYS A 102 -56.93 30.46 -80.62
C LYS A 102 -58.30 30.46 -79.96
N ILE A 103 -58.35 30.44 -78.64
CA ILE A 103 -59.57 30.56 -77.82
C ILE A 103 -59.54 31.90 -77.09
N HIS A 104 -60.24 32.88 -77.62
CA HIS A 104 -60.36 34.20 -77.01
C HIS A 104 -61.37 34.22 -75.85
N SER A 105 -61.36 35.30 -75.08
CA SER A 105 -62.19 35.54 -73.90
C SER A 105 -63.66 35.21 -74.16
N GLY A 106 -64.23 34.35 -73.31
CA GLY A 106 -65.62 33.88 -73.42
C GLY A 106 -65.83 32.72 -74.40
N GLY A 107 -64.79 32.26 -75.11
CA GLY A 107 -64.81 31.06 -75.94
C GLY A 107 -64.60 29.78 -75.10
N THR A 108 -65.12 28.65 -75.60
CA THR A 108 -65.02 27.34 -74.93
C THR A 108 -64.41 26.29 -75.86
N ALA A 109 -63.39 25.59 -75.40
CA ALA A 109 -62.88 24.36 -76.00
C ALA A 109 -63.11 23.20 -75.03
N ILE A 110 -63.86 22.17 -75.43
CA ILE A 110 -64.22 21.04 -74.57
C ILE A 110 -64.06 19.69 -75.27
N ASN A 111 -63.51 18.68 -74.57
CA ASN A 111 -63.40 17.29 -75.06
C ASN A 111 -62.67 17.13 -76.40
N ASN A 112 -61.77 18.04 -76.76
CA ASN A 112 -60.99 17.92 -78.00
C ASN A 112 -59.76 17.01 -77.78
N THR A 113 -59.22 16.46 -78.85
CA THR A 113 -57.95 15.70 -78.85
C THR A 113 -56.94 16.37 -79.76
N LYS A 114 -55.80 16.81 -79.23
CA LYS A 114 -54.71 17.46 -79.98
C LYS A 114 -53.60 16.45 -80.29
N PHE A 115 -53.38 16.19 -81.58
CA PHE A 115 -52.39 15.20 -82.04
C PHE A 115 -51.04 15.81 -82.43
N ASN A 116 -51.01 17.06 -82.91
CA ASN A 116 -49.78 17.72 -83.34
C ASN A 116 -49.36 18.84 -82.37
N GLY A 117 -48.06 19.00 -82.17
CA GLY A 117 -47.51 19.99 -81.25
C GLY A 117 -47.60 21.42 -81.78
N GLY A 118 -47.75 22.40 -80.89
CA GLY A 118 -47.80 23.82 -81.26
C GLY A 118 -48.60 24.67 -80.28
N ASP A 119 -48.54 25.99 -80.46
CA ASP A 119 -49.23 26.94 -79.56
C ASP A 119 -50.75 26.74 -79.62
N PHE A 120 -51.35 26.48 -78.47
CA PHE A 120 -52.79 26.61 -78.24
C PHE A 120 -52.97 27.91 -77.46
N TYR A 121 -53.32 28.97 -78.16
CA TYR A 121 -53.46 30.28 -77.56
C TYR A 121 -54.84 30.37 -76.91
N ALA A 122 -54.89 30.58 -75.60
CA ALA A 122 -56.13 30.96 -74.94
C ALA A 122 -55.88 32.24 -74.13
N ASP A 123 -56.80 33.19 -74.14
CA ASP A 123 -56.68 34.44 -73.37
C ASP A 123 -57.69 34.52 -72.22
N ARG A 124 -57.58 35.57 -71.40
CA ARG A 124 -58.22 35.65 -70.07
C ARG A 124 -59.72 35.35 -70.15
N SER A 125 -60.17 34.35 -69.39
CA SER A 125 -61.56 33.85 -69.28
C SER A 125 -62.02 32.84 -70.34
N ALA A 126 -61.13 32.38 -71.24
CA ALA A 126 -61.40 31.20 -72.06
C ALA A 126 -61.48 29.92 -71.21
N ARG A 127 -62.37 28.99 -71.56
CA ARG A 127 -62.52 27.69 -70.89
C ARG A 127 -61.93 26.58 -71.74
N VAL A 128 -60.89 25.90 -71.25
CA VAL A 128 -60.29 24.74 -71.92
C VAL A 128 -60.46 23.52 -71.04
N ASN A 129 -61.44 22.68 -71.37
CA ASN A 129 -61.85 21.54 -70.56
C ASN A 129 -61.64 20.21 -71.31
N ASN A 130 -61.19 19.17 -70.60
CA ASN A 130 -61.08 17.80 -71.12
C ASN A 130 -60.29 17.65 -72.43
N LEU A 131 -59.29 18.51 -72.65
CA LEU A 131 -58.42 18.42 -73.81
C LEU A 131 -57.44 17.25 -73.63
N THR A 132 -57.42 16.32 -74.58
CA THR A 132 -56.46 15.20 -74.61
C THR A 132 -55.26 15.56 -75.46
N ILE A 133 -54.05 15.33 -74.95
CA ILE A 133 -52.78 15.78 -75.53
C ILE A 133 -51.89 14.59 -75.89
N GLY A 134 -51.55 14.45 -77.17
CA GLY A 134 -50.63 13.42 -77.68
C GLY A 134 -49.21 13.90 -78.03
N GLN A 135 -48.96 15.22 -78.02
CA GLN A 135 -47.66 15.88 -78.34
C GLN A 135 -47.45 17.13 -77.46
N SER A 136 -46.50 18.02 -77.78
CA SER A 136 -46.19 19.21 -76.98
C SER A 136 -47.27 20.32 -77.03
N LEU A 137 -47.64 20.86 -75.87
CA LEU A 137 -48.59 21.95 -75.64
C LEU A 137 -48.00 22.98 -74.65
N SER A 138 -48.11 24.27 -74.96
CA SER A 138 -47.83 25.37 -74.02
C SER A 138 -49.14 25.95 -73.47
N VAL A 139 -49.31 26.00 -72.14
CA VAL A 139 -50.43 26.67 -71.45
C VAL A 139 -50.00 28.08 -71.07
N LEU A 140 -50.58 29.08 -71.73
CA LEU A 140 -50.16 30.48 -71.64
C LEU A 140 -50.77 31.22 -70.44
N SER A 141 -50.25 32.42 -70.18
CA SER A 141 -50.69 33.27 -69.06
C SER A 141 -52.18 33.58 -69.09
N GLY A 142 -52.88 33.38 -67.97
CA GLY A 142 -54.32 33.62 -67.83
C GLY A 142 -55.22 32.45 -68.25
N VAL A 143 -54.63 31.32 -68.65
CA VAL A 143 -55.37 30.11 -69.05
C VAL A 143 -55.58 29.17 -67.88
N VAL A 144 -56.82 28.65 -67.76
CA VAL A 144 -57.15 27.50 -66.92
C VAL A 144 -57.41 26.30 -67.81
N TRP A 145 -56.56 25.28 -67.70
CA TRP A 145 -56.75 24.00 -68.37
C TRP A 145 -57.28 22.97 -67.36
N SER A 146 -58.49 22.44 -67.57
CA SER A 146 -59.20 21.60 -66.61
C SER A 146 -59.54 20.22 -67.17
N GLY A 147 -59.36 19.14 -66.41
CA GLY A 147 -59.90 17.81 -66.73
C GLY A 147 -59.27 17.08 -67.93
N GLY A 148 -58.17 17.61 -68.47
CA GLY A 148 -57.50 17.06 -69.65
C GLY A 148 -56.65 15.83 -69.38
N THR A 149 -56.33 15.06 -70.43
CA THR A 149 -55.45 13.87 -70.35
C THR A 149 -54.18 14.08 -71.15
N VAL A 150 -53.01 13.91 -70.54
CA VAL A 150 -51.72 13.86 -71.25
C VAL A 150 -51.37 12.40 -71.50
N GLN A 151 -51.32 12.02 -72.78
CA GLN A 151 -50.99 10.66 -73.21
C GLN A 151 -49.48 10.51 -73.45
N SER A 152 -49.04 9.30 -73.79
CA SER A 152 -47.65 9.01 -74.13
C SER A 152 -47.14 9.91 -75.26
N GLY A 153 -46.01 10.58 -75.05
CA GLY A 153 -45.44 11.56 -75.98
C GLY A 153 -45.99 12.98 -75.83
N GLY A 154 -47.08 13.15 -75.07
CA GLY A 154 -47.63 14.46 -74.73
C GLY A 154 -46.79 15.20 -73.69
N ILE A 155 -46.49 16.48 -73.95
CA ILE A 155 -45.74 17.34 -73.01
C ILE A 155 -46.50 18.64 -72.84
N VAL A 156 -47.03 18.91 -71.65
CA VAL A 156 -47.70 20.18 -71.34
C VAL A 156 -46.76 21.07 -70.54
N SER A 157 -46.53 22.31 -70.97
CA SER A 157 -45.71 23.30 -70.25
C SER A 157 -46.55 24.52 -69.85
N ALA A 158 -46.72 24.74 -68.54
CA ALA A 158 -47.51 25.84 -67.99
C ALA A 158 -46.62 27.02 -67.59
N VAL A 159 -46.81 28.19 -68.21
CA VAL A 159 -46.03 29.42 -67.94
C VAL A 159 -46.72 30.36 -66.96
N ALA A 160 -46.02 31.39 -66.48
CA ALA A 160 -46.50 32.33 -65.46
C ALA A 160 -47.96 32.80 -65.64
N GLY A 161 -48.77 32.67 -64.59
CA GLY A 161 -50.18 33.05 -64.56
C GLY A 161 -51.16 32.02 -65.13
N SER A 162 -50.71 30.80 -65.42
CA SER A 162 -51.58 29.69 -65.86
C SER A 162 -51.89 28.71 -64.72
N LEU A 163 -53.02 28.01 -64.86
CA LEU A 163 -53.48 26.94 -63.96
C LEU A 163 -53.76 25.66 -64.75
N VAL A 164 -53.14 24.56 -64.34
CA VAL A 164 -53.45 23.20 -64.79
C VAL A 164 -54.21 22.49 -63.68
N GLN A 165 -55.47 22.15 -63.88
CA GLN A 165 -56.30 21.52 -62.86
C GLN A 165 -56.95 20.22 -63.32
N ASP A 166 -57.11 19.26 -62.42
CA ASP A 166 -57.79 17.98 -62.64
C ASP A 166 -57.22 17.16 -63.82
N ALA A 167 -55.94 17.38 -64.16
CA ALA A 167 -55.33 16.73 -65.31
C ALA A 167 -54.88 15.30 -64.99
N LEU A 168 -55.11 14.37 -65.91
CA LEU A 168 -54.62 12.99 -65.85
C LEU A 168 -53.38 12.82 -66.73
N VAL A 169 -52.24 12.53 -66.14
CA VAL A 169 -50.98 12.28 -66.84
C VAL A 169 -50.76 10.77 -66.93
N SER A 170 -50.99 10.21 -68.12
CA SER A 170 -50.80 8.78 -68.39
C SER A 170 -49.31 8.44 -68.55
N ARG A 171 -49.01 7.14 -68.63
CA ARG A 171 -47.64 6.65 -68.89
C ARG A 171 -47.05 7.29 -70.15
N GLY A 172 -45.82 7.83 -70.03
CA GLY A 172 -45.11 8.54 -71.08
C GLY A 172 -45.57 9.98 -71.34
N GLY A 173 -46.57 10.48 -70.61
CA GLY A 173 -47.00 11.88 -70.64
C GLY A 173 -46.28 12.73 -69.59
N GLN A 174 -46.14 14.03 -69.85
CA GLN A 174 -45.44 14.95 -68.96
C GLN A 174 -46.18 16.28 -68.81
N VAL A 175 -46.23 16.80 -67.59
CA VAL A 175 -46.67 18.16 -67.26
C VAL A 175 -45.52 18.90 -66.57
N ALA A 176 -45.10 20.02 -67.11
CA ALA A 176 -44.09 20.91 -66.54
C ALA A 176 -44.74 22.22 -66.07
N ILE A 177 -44.58 22.54 -64.78
CA ILE A 177 -45.06 23.76 -64.14
C ILE A 177 -43.86 24.69 -63.93
N LEU A 178 -43.83 25.79 -64.66
CA LEU A 178 -42.76 26.77 -64.66
C LEU A 178 -43.02 27.87 -63.62
N SER A 179 -42.11 28.85 -63.56
CA SER A 179 -42.19 29.96 -62.62
C SER A 179 -43.53 30.70 -62.70
N GLY A 180 -44.22 30.84 -61.58
CA GLY A 180 -45.48 31.58 -61.47
C GLY A 180 -46.72 30.87 -62.02
N SER A 181 -46.65 29.58 -62.35
CA SER A 181 -47.82 28.75 -62.70
C SER A 181 -48.16 27.75 -61.60
N THR A 182 -49.38 27.21 -61.65
CA THR A 182 -49.90 26.29 -60.63
C THR A 182 -50.49 25.02 -61.26
N ALA A 183 -50.19 23.87 -60.66
CA ALA A 183 -50.92 22.63 -60.84
C ALA A 183 -51.84 22.38 -59.63
N GLN A 184 -53.08 21.96 -59.87
CA GLN A 184 -54.03 21.59 -58.83
C GLN A 184 -54.68 20.24 -59.15
N ASN A 185 -54.69 19.31 -58.19
CA ASN A 185 -55.34 18.00 -58.34
C ASN A 185 -54.87 17.24 -59.61
N VAL A 186 -53.58 17.35 -59.95
CA VAL A 186 -52.99 16.63 -61.08
C VAL A 186 -52.70 15.19 -60.67
N ARG A 187 -53.16 14.22 -61.45
CA ARG A 187 -52.97 12.80 -61.19
C ARG A 187 -52.01 12.18 -62.19
N THR A 188 -50.92 11.58 -61.72
CA THR A 188 -49.93 10.90 -62.59
C THR A 188 -49.99 9.39 -62.43
N LEU A 189 -49.94 8.63 -63.53
CA LEU A 189 -50.01 7.17 -63.53
C LEU A 189 -48.70 6.49 -63.98
N GLY A 190 -48.36 5.34 -63.41
CA GLY A 190 -47.24 4.51 -63.88
C GLY A 190 -47.17 3.11 -63.26
N THR A 191 -46.06 2.39 -63.48
CA THR A 191 -45.84 1.02 -62.96
C THR A 191 -45.07 1.00 -61.64
N GLY A 192 -44.41 2.10 -61.28
CA GLY A 192 -43.55 2.21 -60.11
C GLY A 192 -42.31 1.29 -60.04
N LEU A 193 -42.04 0.48 -61.08
CA LEU A 193 -40.95 -0.52 -61.07
C LEU A 193 -39.55 0.01 -61.44
N ASN A 194 -39.45 1.21 -62.01
CA ASN A 194 -38.23 1.65 -62.71
C ASN A 194 -37.43 2.76 -62.01
N GLY A 195 -37.77 3.14 -60.78
CA GLY A 195 -37.09 4.26 -60.08
C GLY A 195 -37.31 5.63 -60.75
N PRO A 196 -36.68 6.70 -60.23
CA PRO A 196 -36.92 8.08 -60.65
C PRO A 196 -36.46 8.35 -62.10
N GLY A 197 -37.32 9.02 -62.88
CA GLY A 197 -36.92 9.69 -64.14
C GLY A 197 -36.76 8.81 -65.39
N THR A 198 -37.28 7.57 -65.43
CA THR A 198 -37.07 6.65 -66.57
C THR A 198 -37.87 6.95 -67.85
N GLY A 199 -38.62 8.05 -67.91
CA GLY A 199 -39.36 8.50 -69.11
C GLY A 199 -40.58 7.66 -69.51
N ILE A 200 -40.81 6.51 -68.86
CA ILE A 200 -41.91 5.58 -69.17
C ILE A 200 -43.17 5.84 -68.29
N GLN A 201 -43.04 6.69 -67.28
CA GLN A 201 -44.10 7.02 -66.31
C GLN A 201 -44.76 8.37 -66.62
N GLY A 202 -46.01 8.56 -66.18
CA GLY A 202 -46.62 9.89 -66.17
C GLY A 202 -45.88 10.78 -65.17
N SER A 203 -45.47 11.97 -65.61
CA SER A 203 -44.55 12.84 -64.87
C SER A 203 -45.09 14.24 -64.65
N LEU A 204 -45.00 14.75 -63.41
CA LEU A 204 -45.25 16.14 -63.04
C LEU A 204 -43.93 16.79 -62.60
N ILE A 205 -43.48 17.84 -63.30
CA ILE A 205 -42.21 18.51 -63.03
C ILE A 205 -42.47 19.95 -62.61
N LEU A 206 -42.11 20.32 -61.39
CA LEU A 206 -42.12 21.69 -60.91
C LEU A 206 -40.72 22.27 -61.05
N SER A 207 -40.59 23.34 -61.83
CA SER A 207 -39.36 24.12 -61.95
C SER A 207 -39.33 25.28 -60.95
N ALA A 208 -38.23 26.02 -60.89
CA ALA A 208 -38.06 27.16 -59.99
C ALA A 208 -39.26 28.14 -60.05
N GLY A 209 -39.94 28.32 -58.92
CA GLY A 209 -41.13 29.18 -58.77
C GLY A 209 -42.47 28.55 -59.20
N GLY A 210 -42.50 27.28 -59.62
CA GLY A 210 -43.72 26.55 -59.93
C GLY A 210 -44.36 25.95 -58.67
N THR A 211 -45.70 25.90 -58.63
CA THR A 211 -46.45 25.39 -57.46
C THR A 211 -47.36 24.22 -57.86
N SER A 212 -47.45 23.21 -56.99
CA SER A 212 -48.46 22.15 -57.08
C SER A 212 -49.23 22.04 -55.77
N VAL A 213 -50.53 21.80 -55.86
CA VAL A 213 -51.43 21.55 -54.73
C VAL A 213 -52.25 20.28 -55.02
N ASP A 214 -52.40 19.40 -54.03
CA ASP A 214 -53.21 18.17 -54.09
C ASP A 214 -52.83 17.19 -55.23
N ALA A 215 -51.54 17.12 -55.60
CA ALA A 215 -51.11 16.20 -56.65
C ALA A 215 -51.22 14.73 -56.19
N ARG A 216 -51.73 13.84 -57.05
CA ARG A 216 -51.88 12.41 -56.76
C ARG A 216 -50.96 11.57 -57.64
N ILE A 217 -49.92 10.99 -57.05
CA ILE A 217 -48.84 10.28 -57.75
C ILE A 217 -49.02 8.76 -57.58
N GLU A 218 -49.62 8.10 -58.57
CA GLU A 218 -49.98 6.67 -58.51
C GLU A 218 -49.11 5.82 -59.44
N GLY A 219 -47.99 5.33 -58.91
CA GLY A 219 -46.95 4.66 -59.72
C GLY A 219 -46.25 5.58 -60.74
N GLY A 220 -46.63 6.86 -60.77
CA GLY A 220 -46.03 7.93 -61.56
C GLY A 220 -44.89 8.65 -60.84
N TYR A 221 -44.47 9.79 -61.39
CA TYR A 221 -43.30 10.54 -60.94
C TYR A 221 -43.62 12.03 -60.75
N MET A 222 -43.10 12.62 -59.66
CA MET A 222 -43.08 14.05 -59.42
C MET A 222 -41.66 14.53 -59.12
N SER A 223 -41.25 15.63 -59.75
CA SER A 223 -39.98 16.30 -59.46
C SER A 223 -40.25 17.72 -58.99
N VAL A 224 -39.72 18.10 -57.82
CA VAL A 224 -39.81 19.44 -57.23
C VAL A 224 -38.41 20.05 -57.19
N GLN A 225 -38.08 20.83 -58.21
CA GLN A 225 -36.69 21.25 -58.47
C GLN A 225 -36.54 22.78 -58.61
N GLY A 226 -35.41 23.29 -58.09
CA GLY A 226 -35.06 24.71 -58.13
C GLY A 226 -35.68 25.57 -57.03
N ASN A 227 -35.03 26.70 -56.75
CA ASN A 227 -35.46 27.64 -55.72
C ASN A 227 -36.90 28.13 -55.95
N GLY A 228 -37.74 28.01 -54.92
CA GLY A 228 -39.13 28.47 -54.96
C GLY A 228 -40.12 27.49 -55.60
N ALA A 229 -39.68 26.30 -56.04
CA ALA A 229 -40.61 25.23 -56.42
C ALA A 229 -41.28 24.65 -55.15
N VAL A 230 -42.61 24.58 -55.16
CA VAL A 230 -43.41 24.16 -53.99
C VAL A 230 -44.42 23.08 -54.37
N SER A 231 -44.40 21.96 -53.65
CA SER A 231 -45.44 20.95 -53.65
C SER A 231 -46.18 20.95 -52.33
N ARG A 232 -47.51 21.05 -52.34
CA ARG A 232 -48.35 20.96 -51.13
C ARG A 232 -49.36 19.83 -51.25
N ASP A 233 -49.55 19.10 -50.16
CA ASP A 233 -50.62 18.10 -50.01
C ASP A 233 -50.57 16.98 -51.06
N ALA A 234 -49.36 16.62 -51.49
CA ALA A 234 -49.16 15.56 -52.46
C ALA A 234 -49.47 14.18 -51.84
N TYR A 235 -50.21 13.34 -52.57
CA TYR A 235 -50.54 11.97 -52.17
C TYR A 235 -49.80 10.97 -53.07
N VAL A 236 -48.79 10.28 -52.53
CA VAL A 236 -47.92 9.37 -53.27
C VAL A 236 -48.22 7.93 -52.88
N THR A 237 -48.58 7.10 -53.88
CA THR A 237 -49.03 5.72 -53.67
C THR A 237 -48.63 4.80 -54.83
N SER A 238 -48.82 3.49 -54.64
CA SER A 238 -48.70 2.47 -55.69
C SER A 238 -47.31 2.48 -56.33
N ASN A 239 -46.27 2.58 -55.50
CA ASN A 239 -44.87 2.73 -55.93
C ASN A 239 -44.58 4.01 -56.73
N GLY A 240 -45.36 5.07 -56.53
CA GLY A 240 -45.09 6.41 -57.06
C GLY A 240 -43.91 7.10 -56.35
N TRP A 241 -43.31 8.10 -57.01
CA TRP A 241 -42.09 8.76 -56.54
C TRP A 241 -42.22 10.28 -56.54
N GLN A 242 -41.78 10.94 -55.46
CA GLN A 242 -41.61 12.40 -55.38
C GLN A 242 -40.16 12.75 -55.02
N ASP A 243 -39.44 13.38 -55.94
CA ASP A 243 -38.10 13.92 -55.70
C ASP A 243 -38.20 15.40 -55.27
N VAL A 244 -37.51 15.77 -54.20
CA VAL A 244 -37.48 17.13 -53.65
C VAL A 244 -36.04 17.64 -53.61
N GLY A 245 -35.77 18.71 -54.37
CA GLY A 245 -34.50 19.43 -54.38
C GLY A 245 -33.60 19.13 -55.58
N SER A 246 -33.36 17.87 -55.96
CA SER A 246 -32.56 17.54 -57.15
C SER A 246 -33.08 16.31 -57.89
N ASN A 247 -33.06 16.35 -59.22
CA ASN A 247 -33.13 15.15 -60.07
C ASN A 247 -31.72 14.72 -60.55
N ASN A 248 -31.61 13.55 -61.18
CA ASN A 248 -30.36 12.92 -61.63
C ASN A 248 -29.50 13.72 -62.64
N ASN A 249 -29.87 14.96 -62.99
CA ASN A 249 -29.22 15.75 -64.05
C ASN A 249 -28.47 17.01 -63.59
N GLY A 250 -28.19 17.17 -62.29
CA GLY A 250 -27.19 18.15 -61.81
C GLY A 250 -27.62 19.62 -61.76
N ALA A 251 -28.92 19.94 -61.76
CA ALA A 251 -29.41 21.32 -61.62
C ALA A 251 -30.06 21.62 -60.24
N THR A 252 -29.59 22.73 -59.64
CA THR A 252 -30.09 23.57 -58.53
C THR A 252 -31.01 22.95 -57.45
N GLY A 253 -30.49 22.87 -56.22
CA GLY A 253 -31.26 22.60 -54.98
C GLY A 253 -32.33 23.67 -54.67
N GLY A 254 -33.12 23.44 -53.62
CA GLY A 254 -34.04 24.43 -53.03
C GLY A 254 -35.55 24.15 -53.16
N GLY A 255 -35.95 22.99 -53.68
CA GLY A 255 -37.37 22.59 -53.73
C GLY A 255 -37.96 22.34 -52.34
N VAL A 256 -39.24 22.65 -52.17
CA VAL A 256 -39.99 22.45 -50.91
C VAL A 256 -41.22 21.56 -51.15
N ALA A 257 -41.38 20.51 -50.35
CA ALA A 257 -42.61 19.74 -50.27
C ALA A 257 -43.22 19.86 -48.86
N SER A 258 -44.51 20.15 -48.74
CA SER A 258 -45.20 20.23 -47.46
C SER A 258 -46.42 19.32 -47.43
N SER A 259 -46.66 18.67 -46.30
CA SER A 259 -47.86 17.86 -46.04
C SER A 259 -48.03 16.70 -47.03
N THR A 260 -46.93 16.18 -47.57
CA THR A 260 -46.93 14.99 -48.44
C THR A 260 -47.38 13.76 -47.65
N THR A 261 -48.29 12.96 -48.21
CA THR A 261 -48.68 11.65 -47.68
C THR A 261 -48.07 10.52 -48.51
N LEU A 262 -47.36 9.60 -47.86
CA LEU A 262 -46.73 8.42 -48.47
C LEU A 262 -47.37 7.14 -47.96
N ILE A 263 -47.88 6.30 -48.86
CA ILE A 263 -48.57 5.06 -48.49
C ILE A 263 -48.46 4.00 -49.60
N ASN A 264 -48.63 2.71 -49.29
CA ASN A 264 -48.74 1.63 -50.28
C ASN A 264 -47.62 1.66 -51.35
N GLY A 265 -46.36 1.75 -50.92
CA GLY A 265 -45.18 1.81 -51.79
C GLY A 265 -44.76 3.22 -52.22
N GLY A 266 -45.53 4.26 -51.90
CA GLY A 266 -45.17 5.64 -52.25
C GLY A 266 -43.86 6.09 -51.60
N ALA A 267 -42.99 6.73 -52.39
CA ALA A 267 -41.67 7.14 -51.97
C ALA A 267 -41.43 8.66 -52.13
N GLN A 268 -40.76 9.28 -51.16
CA GLN A 268 -40.24 10.64 -51.25
C GLN A 268 -38.73 10.63 -51.05
N PHE A 269 -37.98 11.23 -51.98
CA PHE A 269 -36.53 11.35 -51.92
C PHE A 269 -36.14 12.83 -51.82
N ILE A 270 -35.38 13.20 -50.79
CA ILE A 270 -35.05 14.60 -50.47
C ILE A 270 -33.54 14.77 -50.56
N LYS A 271 -33.08 15.62 -51.48
CA LYS A 271 -31.66 15.90 -51.69
C LYS A 271 -31.47 17.38 -52.05
N ASN A 272 -30.72 18.12 -51.24
CA ASN A 272 -30.63 19.59 -51.33
C ASN A 272 -31.99 20.30 -51.33
N GLY A 273 -32.99 19.73 -50.63
CA GLY A 273 -34.37 20.23 -50.56
C GLY A 273 -34.94 20.12 -49.15
N LEU A 274 -36.16 20.63 -48.96
CA LEU A 274 -36.87 20.63 -47.68
C LEU A 274 -38.22 19.91 -47.80
N ALA A 275 -38.45 18.91 -46.96
CA ALA A 275 -39.78 18.34 -46.75
C ALA A 275 -40.30 18.74 -45.36
N VAL A 276 -41.53 19.24 -45.28
CA VAL A 276 -42.18 19.65 -44.03
C VAL A 276 -43.46 18.85 -43.83
N ASP A 277 -43.67 18.33 -42.62
CA ASP A 277 -44.90 17.64 -42.20
C ASP A 277 -45.29 16.45 -43.11
N THR A 278 -44.31 15.73 -43.66
CA THR A 278 -44.57 14.50 -44.42
C THR A 278 -45.17 13.42 -43.51
N GLN A 279 -46.27 12.81 -43.94
CA GLN A 279 -46.91 11.67 -43.29
C GLN A 279 -46.49 10.38 -43.98
N VAL A 280 -45.75 9.51 -43.27
CA VAL A 280 -45.27 8.23 -43.81
C VAL A 280 -46.08 7.10 -43.20
N SER A 281 -46.99 6.52 -43.97
CA SER A 281 -47.89 5.44 -43.56
C SER A 281 -47.42 4.06 -44.04
N SER A 282 -48.20 3.02 -43.76
CA SER A 282 -47.86 1.62 -44.11
C SER A 282 -47.42 1.47 -45.57
N GLY A 283 -46.21 0.95 -45.76
CA GLY A 283 -45.57 0.76 -47.07
C GLY A 283 -45.01 2.03 -47.71
N GLY A 284 -45.18 3.21 -47.11
CA GLY A 284 -44.56 4.45 -47.55
C GLY A 284 -43.11 4.57 -47.10
N ARG A 285 -42.27 5.26 -47.88
CA ARG A 285 -40.85 5.48 -47.58
C ARG A 285 -40.41 6.92 -47.84
N GLN A 286 -39.86 7.58 -46.83
CA GLN A 286 -39.18 8.87 -46.98
C GLN A 286 -37.67 8.66 -46.82
N GLU A 287 -36.88 9.17 -47.75
CA GLU A 287 -35.41 9.07 -47.77
C GLU A 287 -34.81 10.48 -47.84
N VAL A 288 -33.93 10.81 -46.90
CA VAL A 288 -33.25 12.10 -46.78
C VAL A 288 -31.76 11.91 -47.07
N ALA A 289 -31.32 12.36 -48.23
CA ALA A 289 -29.93 12.27 -48.66
C ALA A 289 -29.15 13.56 -48.37
N ALA A 290 -27.89 13.62 -48.83
CA ALA A 290 -26.99 14.76 -48.64
C ALA A 290 -27.64 16.12 -48.95
N GLY A 291 -27.58 17.04 -48.00
CA GLY A 291 -28.15 18.40 -48.10
C GLY A 291 -29.68 18.45 -48.01
N GLY A 292 -30.37 17.31 -47.92
CA GLY A 292 -31.80 17.24 -47.68
C GLY A 292 -32.17 17.46 -46.21
N THR A 293 -33.32 18.09 -45.97
CA THR A 293 -33.91 18.27 -44.64
C THR A 293 -35.35 17.78 -44.60
N ALA A 294 -35.70 16.96 -43.61
CA ALA A 294 -37.09 16.59 -43.28
C ALA A 294 -37.47 17.12 -41.89
N GLN A 295 -38.54 17.90 -41.81
CA GLN A 295 -38.94 18.61 -40.59
C GLN A 295 -40.41 18.33 -40.22
N GLY A 296 -40.68 17.99 -38.97
CA GLY A 296 -42.06 17.88 -38.44
C GLY A 296 -42.89 16.70 -38.96
N GLY A 297 -42.30 15.83 -39.76
CA GLY A 297 -42.97 14.66 -40.33
C GLY A 297 -43.37 13.63 -39.26
N THR A 298 -44.38 12.83 -39.59
CA THR A 298 -44.88 11.75 -38.73
C THR A 298 -44.75 10.41 -39.46
N VAL A 299 -44.07 9.45 -38.83
CA VAL A 299 -43.94 8.08 -39.30
C VAL A 299 -44.93 7.21 -38.53
N PHE A 300 -45.93 6.70 -39.23
CA PHE A 300 -46.94 5.78 -38.70
C PHE A 300 -46.51 4.31 -38.87
N ALA A 301 -47.35 3.41 -38.34
CA ALA A 301 -47.28 1.97 -38.53
C ALA A 301 -46.88 1.55 -39.96
N GLY A 302 -45.76 0.83 -40.09
CA GLY A 302 -45.29 0.27 -41.37
C GLY A 302 -44.70 1.27 -42.37
N GLY A 303 -44.58 2.56 -42.01
CA GLY A 303 -43.82 3.54 -42.78
C GLY A 303 -42.32 3.46 -42.51
N GLN A 304 -41.48 3.95 -43.42
CA GLN A 304 -40.00 3.98 -43.27
C GLN A 304 -39.43 5.39 -43.46
N PHE A 305 -38.49 5.81 -42.60
CA PHE A 305 -37.88 7.14 -42.66
C PHE A 305 -36.35 7.08 -42.62
N GLN A 306 -35.69 7.00 -43.77
CA GLN A 306 -34.24 6.84 -43.85
C GLN A 306 -33.51 8.19 -43.94
N ILE A 307 -32.39 8.34 -43.21
CA ILE A 307 -31.53 9.53 -43.24
C ILE A 307 -30.10 9.09 -43.61
N ASP A 308 -29.72 9.29 -44.85
CA ASP A 308 -28.41 8.92 -45.36
C ASP A 308 -27.34 9.98 -45.04
N ALA A 309 -26.13 9.73 -45.55
CA ALA A 309 -24.97 10.56 -45.30
C ALA A 309 -25.22 12.03 -45.68
N GLY A 310 -25.05 12.93 -44.72
CA GLY A 310 -25.27 14.38 -44.92
C GLY A 310 -26.74 14.82 -44.96
N GLY A 311 -27.70 13.91 -44.72
CA GLY A 311 -29.11 14.24 -44.55
C GLY A 311 -29.45 14.67 -43.11
N THR A 312 -30.50 15.48 -42.95
CA THR A 312 -30.94 16.00 -41.63
C THR A 312 -32.44 15.77 -41.40
N GLY A 313 -32.80 15.18 -40.27
CA GLY A 313 -34.17 15.11 -39.76
C GLY A 313 -34.34 15.98 -38.51
N ILE A 314 -35.38 16.81 -38.43
CA ILE A 314 -35.64 17.72 -37.31
C ILE A 314 -37.08 17.56 -36.79
N ASN A 315 -37.24 17.30 -35.50
CA ASN A 315 -38.54 17.26 -34.81
C ASN A 315 -39.57 16.30 -35.44
N ASN A 316 -39.11 15.21 -36.04
CA ASN A 316 -40.01 14.19 -36.61
C ASN A 316 -40.53 13.26 -35.49
N ALA A 317 -41.77 12.81 -35.61
CA ALA A 317 -42.40 11.88 -34.67
C ALA A 317 -42.47 10.46 -35.26
N ILE A 318 -42.17 9.45 -34.44
CA ILE A 318 -42.26 8.02 -34.80
C ILE A 318 -43.31 7.37 -33.90
N LEU A 319 -44.42 6.94 -34.51
CA LEU A 319 -45.60 6.40 -33.84
C LEU A 319 -45.72 4.87 -33.99
N SER A 320 -46.60 4.28 -33.18
CA SER A 320 -46.92 2.84 -33.15
C SER A 320 -47.32 2.26 -34.50
N GLY A 321 -46.94 1.00 -34.71
CA GLY A 321 -47.60 0.06 -35.62
C GLY A 321 -47.85 -1.31 -34.99
N GLY A 322 -48.40 -1.36 -33.77
CA GLY A 322 -48.77 -2.63 -33.14
C GLY A 322 -47.60 -3.57 -32.83
N GLN A 323 -47.87 -4.65 -32.08
CA GLN A 323 -46.85 -5.63 -31.71
C GLN A 323 -46.46 -6.53 -32.89
N GLY A 324 -45.15 -6.65 -33.14
CA GLY A 324 -44.59 -7.69 -34.00
C GLY A 324 -44.20 -7.20 -35.39
N ASN A 325 -42.91 -6.93 -35.55
CA ASN A 325 -42.17 -6.79 -36.81
C ASN A 325 -42.66 -5.73 -37.83
N VAL A 326 -41.91 -4.61 -37.84
CA VAL A 326 -41.46 -3.75 -38.97
C VAL A 326 -41.65 -2.23 -38.67
N TRP A 327 -40.70 -1.70 -37.90
CA TRP A 327 -39.67 -0.76 -38.33
C TRP A 327 -40.06 0.46 -39.20
N GLY A 328 -40.73 1.44 -38.57
CA GLY A 328 -40.34 2.84 -38.81
C GLY A 328 -38.90 3.04 -38.34
N ILE A 329 -37.94 2.73 -39.20
CA ILE A 329 -36.53 2.97 -38.93
C ILE A 329 -36.23 4.40 -39.34
N ALA A 330 -35.89 5.25 -38.37
CA ALA A 330 -34.96 6.36 -38.58
C ALA A 330 -33.55 5.78 -38.61
N GLN A 331 -33.03 5.51 -39.81
CA GLN A 331 -31.67 5.02 -40.01
C GLN A 331 -30.82 6.22 -40.33
N ALA A 332 -30.02 6.66 -39.37
CA ALA A 332 -28.95 7.60 -39.66
C ALA A 332 -27.71 6.78 -40.05
N SER A 333 -27.22 6.95 -41.28
CA SER A 333 -25.92 6.43 -41.73
C SER A 333 -25.07 7.62 -42.18
N ASN A 334 -24.26 8.20 -41.28
CA ASN A 334 -23.63 9.53 -41.45
C ASN A 334 -24.62 10.71 -41.58
N GLY A 335 -25.88 10.50 -41.19
CA GLY A 335 -26.93 11.53 -41.10
C GLY A 335 -27.23 11.94 -39.65
N VAL A 336 -28.02 13.00 -39.46
CA VAL A 336 -28.41 13.50 -38.13
C VAL A 336 -29.93 13.51 -37.99
N ALA A 337 -30.44 12.87 -36.95
CA ALA A 337 -31.82 13.04 -36.50
C ALA A 337 -31.84 13.81 -35.18
N SER A 338 -32.44 15.00 -35.17
CA SER A 338 -32.52 15.89 -34.00
C SER A 338 -33.96 16.05 -33.54
N GLY A 339 -34.21 15.97 -32.24
CA GLY A 339 -35.55 16.22 -31.66
C GLY A 339 -36.58 15.13 -31.95
N LEU A 340 -36.15 13.90 -32.27
CA LEU A 340 -37.07 12.80 -32.53
C LEU A 340 -37.94 12.50 -31.32
N THR A 341 -39.25 12.36 -31.50
CA THR A 341 -40.14 11.80 -30.46
C THR A 341 -40.52 10.38 -30.84
N VAL A 342 -40.15 9.40 -30.03
CA VAL A 342 -40.43 7.97 -30.28
C VAL A 342 -41.46 7.48 -29.28
N GLN A 343 -42.64 7.11 -29.76
CA GLN A 343 -43.75 6.65 -28.93
C GLN A 343 -43.83 5.12 -28.86
N ASN A 344 -44.85 4.60 -28.18
CA ASN A 344 -45.07 3.17 -28.00
C ASN A 344 -45.00 2.41 -29.33
N GLY A 345 -44.09 1.43 -29.43
CA GLY A 345 -43.89 0.62 -30.63
C GLY A 345 -42.97 1.24 -31.69
N GLY A 346 -42.60 2.51 -31.56
CA GLY A 346 -41.63 3.18 -32.43
C GLY A 346 -40.18 2.74 -32.15
N SER A 347 -39.32 2.74 -33.19
CA SER A 347 -37.92 2.32 -33.08
C SER A 347 -36.97 3.24 -33.85
N ALA A 348 -36.11 3.99 -33.16
CA ALA A 348 -35.01 4.74 -33.79
C ALA A 348 -33.72 3.89 -33.84
N VAL A 349 -32.94 3.97 -34.93
CA VAL A 349 -31.70 3.18 -35.07
C VAL A 349 -30.54 4.07 -35.52
N ALA A 350 -29.52 4.23 -34.67
CA ALA A 350 -28.24 4.84 -35.07
C ALA A 350 -27.33 3.74 -35.65
N LEU A 351 -27.11 3.76 -36.97
CA LEU A 351 -26.10 2.91 -37.63
C LEU A 351 -24.73 3.62 -37.66
N SER A 352 -23.76 3.01 -38.34
CA SER A 352 -22.40 3.56 -38.47
C SER A 352 -22.41 5.01 -38.96
N GLY A 353 -21.81 5.90 -38.16
CA GLY A 353 -21.75 7.35 -38.40
C GLY A 353 -23.05 8.11 -38.16
N GLY A 354 -24.15 7.42 -37.89
CA GLY A 354 -25.44 8.05 -37.59
C GLY A 354 -25.51 8.64 -36.19
N ARG A 355 -26.20 9.79 -36.07
CA ARG A 355 -26.43 10.46 -34.77
C ARG A 355 -27.92 10.69 -34.49
N LEU A 356 -28.39 10.21 -33.34
CA LEU A 356 -29.66 10.59 -32.73
C LEU A 356 -29.38 11.64 -31.64
N SER A 357 -29.85 12.87 -31.83
CA SER A 357 -29.59 14.00 -30.91
C SER A 357 -30.91 14.49 -30.32
N ALA A 358 -30.93 14.82 -29.03
CA ALA A 358 -32.11 15.37 -28.36
C ALA A 358 -33.40 14.54 -28.58
N ALA A 359 -33.27 13.21 -28.68
CA ALA A 359 -34.41 12.34 -28.86
C ALA A 359 -35.18 12.18 -27.54
N THR A 360 -36.50 12.12 -27.61
CA THR A 360 -37.38 11.79 -26.49
C THR A 360 -37.99 10.41 -26.73
N LEU A 361 -37.61 9.43 -25.91
CA LEU A 361 -38.21 8.10 -25.93
C LEU A 361 -39.33 8.03 -24.88
N MET A 362 -40.57 7.92 -25.33
CA MET A 362 -41.74 7.76 -24.46
C MET A 362 -41.95 6.29 -24.07
N SER A 363 -42.97 6.01 -23.26
CA SER A 363 -43.34 4.64 -22.87
C SER A 363 -43.51 3.73 -24.08
N GLY A 364 -42.74 2.64 -24.15
CA GLY A 364 -42.73 1.68 -25.25
C GLY A 364 -41.91 2.11 -26.48
N GLY A 365 -41.32 3.31 -26.47
CA GLY A 365 -40.40 3.78 -27.51
C GLY A 365 -39.00 3.23 -27.31
N ARG A 366 -38.33 2.84 -28.41
CA ARG A 366 -37.00 2.23 -28.37
C ARG A 366 -35.99 2.94 -29.26
N ALA A 367 -34.75 3.03 -28.80
CA ALA A 367 -33.59 3.33 -29.63
C ALA A 367 -32.60 2.16 -29.63
N ILE A 368 -31.95 1.92 -30.76
CA ILE A 368 -30.84 0.98 -30.91
C ILE A 368 -29.64 1.77 -31.43
N VAL A 369 -28.51 1.68 -30.73
CA VAL A 369 -27.25 2.30 -31.13
C VAL A 369 -26.28 1.19 -31.49
N SER A 370 -26.02 1.04 -32.79
CA SER A 370 -25.13 0.02 -33.35
C SER A 370 -23.69 0.54 -33.47
N SER A 371 -22.79 -0.27 -34.03
CA SER A 371 -21.37 0.07 -34.18
C SER A 371 -21.17 1.42 -34.88
N ALA A 372 -20.34 2.29 -34.27
CA ALA A 372 -20.08 3.67 -34.69
C ALA A 372 -21.30 4.61 -34.75
N GLY A 373 -22.46 4.18 -34.25
CA GLY A 373 -23.63 5.02 -34.04
C GLY A 373 -23.54 5.79 -32.72
N VAL A 374 -24.18 6.97 -32.68
CA VAL A 374 -24.21 7.84 -31.49
C VAL A 374 -25.64 8.23 -31.12
N MET A 375 -25.99 8.11 -29.84
CA MET A 375 -27.16 8.74 -29.24
C MET A 375 -26.71 9.78 -28.23
N ALA A 376 -27.22 11.00 -28.31
CA ALA A 376 -26.75 12.12 -27.50
C ALA A 376 -27.88 12.97 -26.95
N ASP A 377 -27.69 13.48 -25.72
CA ASP A 377 -28.51 14.51 -25.09
C ASP A 377 -30.01 14.18 -25.08
N SER A 378 -30.32 12.89 -24.95
CA SER A 378 -31.65 12.34 -25.15
C SER A 378 -32.31 11.98 -23.82
N VAL A 379 -33.65 12.07 -23.78
CA VAL A 379 -34.45 11.82 -22.58
C VAL A 379 -35.28 10.56 -22.77
N LEU A 380 -35.18 9.64 -21.83
CA LEU A 380 -36.00 8.43 -21.74
C LEU A 380 -37.04 8.66 -20.66
N SER A 381 -38.30 8.78 -21.06
CA SER A 381 -39.43 8.75 -20.13
C SER A 381 -39.69 7.32 -19.64
N ARG A 382 -40.52 7.19 -18.59
CA ARG A 382 -40.91 5.89 -18.04
C ARG A 382 -41.40 4.94 -19.15
N GLY A 383 -40.73 3.80 -19.29
CA GLY A 383 -40.97 2.77 -20.31
C GLY A 383 -40.19 2.95 -21.63
N GLY A 384 -39.41 4.03 -21.79
CA GLY A 384 -38.54 4.26 -22.93
C GLY A 384 -37.20 3.52 -22.79
N VAL A 385 -36.70 2.93 -23.88
CA VAL A 385 -35.50 2.06 -23.81
C VAL A 385 -34.44 2.43 -24.85
N ALA A 386 -33.22 2.71 -24.41
CA ALA A 386 -32.04 2.80 -25.29
C ALA A 386 -31.19 1.53 -25.16
N ARG A 387 -30.92 0.84 -26.28
CA ARG A 387 -30.02 -0.33 -26.32
C ARG A 387 -28.73 0.03 -27.04
N ILE A 388 -27.61 -0.05 -26.33
CA ILE A 388 -26.28 0.25 -26.84
C ILE A 388 -25.58 -1.07 -27.14
N GLN A 389 -25.30 -1.31 -28.42
CA GLN A 389 -24.65 -2.52 -28.90
C GLN A 389 -23.14 -2.30 -29.05
N SER A 390 -22.42 -3.36 -29.43
CA SER A 390 -20.97 -3.30 -29.66
C SER A 390 -20.58 -2.16 -30.61
N GLY A 391 -19.65 -1.31 -30.17
CA GLY A 391 -19.16 -0.13 -30.90
C GLY A 391 -20.10 1.07 -30.90
N GLY A 392 -21.30 0.97 -30.32
CA GLY A 392 -22.24 2.08 -30.18
C GLY A 392 -21.92 2.94 -28.95
N THR A 393 -22.21 4.25 -29.05
CA THR A 393 -21.98 5.22 -27.95
C THR A 393 -23.25 5.99 -27.61
N ALA A 394 -23.60 6.01 -26.33
CA ALA A 394 -24.60 6.92 -25.76
C ALA A 394 -23.90 7.99 -24.90
N THR A 395 -24.31 9.25 -24.99
CA THR A 395 -23.74 10.34 -24.19
C THR A 395 -24.83 11.30 -23.71
N GLY A 396 -24.76 11.76 -22.46
CA GLY A 396 -25.70 12.77 -21.93
C GLY A 396 -27.16 12.27 -21.85
N ILE A 397 -27.36 10.96 -21.65
CA ILE A 397 -28.70 10.37 -21.61
C ILE A 397 -29.33 10.56 -20.23
N THR A 398 -30.55 11.09 -20.18
CA THR A 398 -31.34 11.19 -18.94
C THR A 398 -32.46 10.15 -18.92
N ALA A 399 -32.44 9.22 -17.97
CA ALA A 399 -33.47 8.21 -17.77
C ALA A 399 -34.36 8.51 -16.56
N LEU A 400 -35.66 8.67 -16.79
CA LEU A 400 -36.67 9.08 -15.80
C LEU A 400 -37.57 7.90 -15.39
N GLY A 401 -37.76 7.69 -14.09
CA GLY A 401 -38.64 6.62 -13.58
C GLY A 401 -39.03 6.80 -12.12
N ASN A 402 -39.43 5.71 -11.46
CA ASN A 402 -39.87 5.70 -10.06
C ASN A 402 -39.11 4.73 -9.15
N GLY A 403 -38.11 4.02 -9.70
CA GLY A 403 -37.16 3.17 -8.97
C GLY A 403 -37.65 1.78 -8.60
N TRP A 404 -38.59 1.24 -9.36
CA TRP A 404 -39.04 -0.13 -9.27
C TRP A 404 -38.42 -0.99 -10.38
N TRP A 405 -37.69 -2.02 -9.99
CA TRP A 405 -37.10 -3.02 -10.90
C TRP A 405 -38.19 -3.72 -11.74
N GLY A 406 -38.41 -3.30 -13.00
CA GLY A 406 -39.48 -3.81 -13.86
C GLY A 406 -39.45 -3.29 -15.30
N THR A 407 -40.25 -3.89 -16.20
CA THR A 407 -40.29 -3.61 -17.65
C THR A 407 -40.85 -2.24 -18.02
N GLU A 408 -41.34 -1.47 -17.05
CA GLU A 408 -42.01 -0.19 -17.26
C GLU A 408 -41.10 1.02 -16.99
N GLU A 409 -39.82 0.83 -16.64
CA GLU A 409 -38.91 1.93 -16.36
C GLU A 409 -38.15 2.42 -17.60
N ALA A 410 -37.68 3.67 -17.55
CA ALA A 410 -36.71 4.17 -18.50
C ALA A 410 -35.40 3.40 -18.36
N ALA A 411 -34.92 2.78 -19.42
CA ALA A 411 -33.77 1.87 -19.36
C ALA A 411 -32.67 2.19 -20.38
N ILE A 412 -31.44 2.33 -19.90
CA ILE A 412 -30.22 2.32 -20.72
C ILE A 412 -29.59 0.93 -20.61
N LEU A 413 -29.61 0.16 -21.68
CA LEU A 413 -29.12 -1.21 -21.72
C LEU A 413 -27.84 -1.28 -22.55
N ILE A 414 -26.69 -1.41 -21.89
CA ILE A 414 -25.37 -1.46 -22.51
C ILE A 414 -24.94 -2.93 -22.60
N GLY A 415 -24.86 -3.44 -23.83
CA GLY A 415 -24.36 -4.79 -24.10
C GLY A 415 -22.83 -4.81 -24.31
N ALA A 416 -22.30 -6.01 -24.60
CA ALA A 416 -20.88 -6.22 -24.85
C ALA A 416 -20.33 -5.24 -25.91
N GLY A 417 -19.23 -4.55 -25.57
CA GLY A 417 -18.57 -3.54 -26.41
C GLY A 417 -19.31 -2.20 -26.57
N GLY A 418 -20.46 -2.01 -25.92
CA GLY A 418 -21.20 -0.73 -25.94
C GLY A 418 -20.68 0.25 -24.89
N THR A 419 -20.86 1.55 -25.14
CA THR A 419 -20.39 2.63 -24.24
C THR A 419 -21.49 3.62 -23.88
N SER A 420 -21.58 4.01 -22.61
CA SER A 420 -22.45 5.10 -22.12
C SER A 420 -21.63 6.12 -21.32
N LEU A 421 -21.78 7.40 -21.64
CA LEU A 421 -21.04 8.51 -21.01
C LEU A 421 -22.02 9.52 -20.41
N ASN A 422 -21.73 10.02 -19.21
CA ASN A 422 -22.46 11.13 -18.58
C ASN A 422 -23.97 10.88 -18.47
N ALA A 423 -24.38 9.66 -18.15
CA ALA A 423 -25.79 9.32 -17.99
C ALA A 423 -26.34 9.86 -16.65
N THR A 424 -27.59 10.29 -16.63
CA THR A 424 -28.32 10.68 -15.41
C THR A 424 -29.50 9.74 -15.20
N LEU A 425 -29.54 9.05 -14.06
CA LEU A 425 -30.61 8.13 -13.66
C LEU A 425 -31.42 8.79 -12.54
N SER A 426 -32.59 9.34 -12.90
CA SER A 426 -33.53 9.96 -11.97
C SER A 426 -34.77 9.09 -11.87
N GLY A 427 -34.70 8.06 -11.03
CA GLY A 427 -35.69 7.00 -10.99
C GLY A 427 -35.59 5.97 -12.13
N GLY A 428 -34.67 6.18 -13.08
CA GLY A 428 -34.42 5.27 -14.21
C GLY A 428 -33.38 4.19 -13.92
N TYR A 429 -33.19 3.30 -14.89
CA TYR A 429 -32.34 2.12 -14.80
C TYR A 429 -31.21 2.13 -15.84
N GLN A 430 -30.00 1.77 -15.44
CA GLN A 430 -28.89 1.45 -16.35
C GLN A 430 -28.34 0.06 -16.08
N SER A 431 -28.11 -0.67 -17.16
CA SER A 431 -27.54 -2.01 -17.15
C SER A 431 -26.22 -2.01 -17.91
N VAL A 432 -25.11 -2.36 -17.26
CA VAL A 432 -23.78 -2.50 -17.87
C VAL A 432 -23.40 -3.98 -17.93
N GLN A 433 -23.56 -4.63 -19.09
CA GLN A 433 -23.47 -6.08 -19.22
C GLN A 433 -22.57 -6.54 -20.37
N GLY A 434 -21.74 -7.56 -20.11
CA GLY A 434 -20.92 -8.23 -21.11
C GLY A 434 -19.50 -7.68 -21.20
N GLN A 435 -18.62 -8.44 -21.88
CA GLN A 435 -17.23 -8.07 -22.07
C GLN A 435 -17.12 -6.76 -22.86
N GLY A 436 -16.31 -5.82 -22.37
CA GLY A 436 -16.12 -4.50 -22.99
C GLY A 436 -17.30 -3.53 -22.85
N ALA A 437 -18.39 -3.86 -22.15
CA ALA A 437 -19.42 -2.88 -21.82
C ALA A 437 -18.87 -1.85 -20.83
N TYR A 438 -19.06 -0.56 -21.14
CA TYR A 438 -18.45 0.53 -20.38
C TYR A 438 -19.46 1.64 -20.08
N SER A 439 -19.46 2.11 -18.84
CA SER A 439 -20.22 3.28 -18.40
C SER A 439 -19.30 4.25 -17.65
N GLU A 440 -19.39 5.54 -17.96
CA GLU A 440 -18.57 6.59 -17.33
C GLU A 440 -19.44 7.74 -16.80
N ASN A 441 -19.09 8.24 -15.62
CA ASN A 441 -19.68 9.45 -15.01
C ASN A 441 -21.21 9.40 -14.91
N THR A 442 -21.74 8.25 -14.50
CA THR A 442 -23.19 8.10 -14.30
C THR A 442 -23.62 8.75 -12.98
N LEU A 443 -24.52 9.72 -13.03
CA LEU A 443 -25.18 10.31 -11.87
C LEU A 443 -26.45 9.53 -11.54
N ILE A 444 -26.50 8.92 -10.36
CA ILE A 444 -27.61 8.10 -9.89
C ILE A 444 -28.27 8.83 -8.72
N THR A 445 -29.47 9.34 -8.95
CA THR A 445 -30.23 10.14 -7.97
C THR A 445 -31.34 9.30 -7.32
N ALA A 446 -32.28 9.95 -6.62
CA ALA A 446 -33.37 9.28 -5.92
C ALA A 446 -34.09 8.25 -6.80
N SER A 447 -34.24 7.03 -6.28
CA SER A 447 -34.85 5.91 -6.98
C SER A 447 -34.12 5.46 -8.25
N GLY A 448 -32.94 5.99 -8.61
CA GLY A 448 -32.16 5.52 -9.76
C GLY A 448 -31.34 4.27 -9.44
N TRP A 449 -31.14 3.41 -10.44
CA TRP A 449 -30.46 2.11 -10.30
C TRP A 449 -29.44 1.86 -11.41
N GLN A 450 -28.23 1.42 -11.05
CA GLN A 450 -27.24 0.92 -12.00
C GLN A 450 -26.78 -0.50 -11.62
N ASP A 451 -27.01 -1.46 -12.52
CA ASP A 451 -26.54 -2.84 -12.37
C ASP A 451 -25.31 -3.07 -13.25
N VAL A 452 -24.24 -3.59 -12.64
CA VAL A 452 -22.94 -3.84 -13.31
C VAL A 452 -22.60 -5.32 -13.24
N GLY A 453 -22.67 -5.98 -14.41
CA GLY A 453 -22.19 -7.35 -14.65
C GLY A 453 -23.15 -8.51 -14.45
N TRP A 454 -24.43 -8.25 -14.15
CA TRP A 454 -25.47 -9.27 -14.19
C TRP A 454 -26.27 -9.19 -15.48
N ASN A 455 -26.31 -10.28 -16.27
CA ASN A 455 -27.15 -10.40 -17.47
C ASN A 455 -28.54 -10.99 -17.13
N SER A 456 -29.57 -10.15 -17.15
CA SER A 456 -30.96 -10.55 -16.88
C SER A 456 -31.61 -11.42 -17.97
N ARG A 457 -31.02 -11.52 -19.17
CA ARG A 457 -31.55 -12.35 -20.27
C ARG A 457 -31.09 -13.80 -20.20
N ASP A 458 -29.84 -14.03 -19.81
CA ASP A 458 -29.24 -15.37 -19.83
C ASP A 458 -28.90 -15.90 -18.44
N ASN A 459 -29.22 -15.13 -17.38
CA ASN A 459 -28.87 -15.43 -15.99
C ASN A 459 -27.37 -15.75 -15.78
N THR A 460 -26.52 -15.09 -16.57
CA THR A 460 -25.06 -15.26 -16.54
C THR A 460 -24.38 -14.07 -15.88
N TYR A 461 -23.32 -14.35 -15.11
CA TYR A 461 -22.42 -13.36 -14.53
C TYR A 461 -21.31 -13.08 -15.54
N GLY A 462 -21.07 -11.83 -15.91
CA GLY A 462 -19.99 -11.56 -16.87
C GLY A 462 -19.77 -10.11 -17.27
N GLY A 463 -18.74 -9.49 -16.69
CA GLY A 463 -18.07 -8.32 -17.23
C GLY A 463 -18.82 -7.00 -17.01
N GLY A 464 -18.42 -5.96 -17.73
CA GLY A 464 -18.95 -4.61 -17.55
C GLY A 464 -18.16 -3.78 -16.53
N VAL A 465 -17.90 -2.52 -16.88
CA VAL A 465 -17.18 -1.57 -16.04
C VAL A 465 -17.98 -0.29 -15.91
N ALA A 466 -18.21 0.17 -14.68
CA ALA A 466 -18.75 1.49 -14.36
C ALA A 466 -17.67 2.35 -13.69
N SER A 467 -17.30 3.47 -14.30
CA SER A 467 -16.26 4.37 -13.80
C SER A 467 -16.84 5.73 -13.40
N GLY A 468 -16.42 6.28 -12.26
CA GLY A 468 -16.81 7.64 -11.84
C GLY A 468 -18.29 7.81 -11.52
N SER A 469 -18.99 6.74 -11.13
CA SER A 469 -20.41 6.83 -10.79
C SER A 469 -20.63 7.63 -9.51
N THR A 470 -21.65 8.47 -9.47
CA THR A 470 -22.01 9.29 -8.30
C THR A 470 -23.41 8.92 -7.82
N LEU A 471 -23.51 8.42 -6.59
CA LEU A 471 -24.76 7.96 -5.97
C LEU A 471 -25.20 8.98 -4.91
N VAL A 472 -26.35 9.61 -5.13
CA VAL A 472 -26.91 10.66 -4.27
C VAL A 472 -28.43 10.50 -4.13
N GLY A 473 -29.01 11.10 -3.09
CA GLY A 473 -30.46 11.16 -2.89
C GLY A 473 -31.16 9.80 -2.78
N GLY A 474 -30.46 8.72 -2.44
CA GLY A 474 -31.01 7.36 -2.43
C GLY A 474 -30.71 6.51 -3.68
N GLY A 475 -29.88 7.00 -4.61
CA GLY A 475 -29.45 6.25 -5.79
C GLY A 475 -28.67 4.97 -5.44
N LYS A 476 -28.84 3.92 -6.26
CA LYS A 476 -28.28 2.59 -5.99
C LYS A 476 -27.40 2.05 -7.11
N GLN A 477 -26.31 1.39 -6.74
CA GLN A 477 -25.44 0.65 -7.66
C GLN A 477 -25.28 -0.80 -7.15
N PHE A 478 -25.49 -1.78 -8.02
CA PHE A 478 -25.31 -3.19 -7.71
C PHE A 478 -24.21 -3.78 -8.58
N LEU A 479 -23.21 -4.39 -7.94
CA LEU A 479 -22.10 -5.05 -8.62
C LEU A 479 -22.27 -6.57 -8.44
N SER A 480 -22.66 -7.23 -9.52
CA SER A 480 -23.01 -8.65 -9.54
C SER A 480 -22.20 -9.37 -10.62
N GLY A 481 -20.87 -9.28 -10.52
CA GLY A 481 -19.91 -9.85 -11.49
C GLY A 481 -19.21 -8.83 -12.40
N GLY A 482 -19.56 -7.55 -12.28
CA GLY A 482 -18.88 -6.44 -12.96
C GLY A 482 -17.99 -5.64 -12.00
N THR A 483 -17.30 -4.63 -12.55
CA THR A 483 -16.38 -3.77 -11.78
C THR A 483 -16.87 -2.33 -11.72
N ALA A 484 -16.90 -1.72 -10.54
CA ALA A 484 -17.04 -0.28 -10.39
C ALA A 484 -15.73 0.35 -9.90
N ILE A 485 -15.37 1.49 -10.49
CA ILE A 485 -14.14 2.23 -10.21
C ILE A 485 -14.49 3.65 -9.82
N ASN A 486 -13.92 4.14 -8.70
CA ASN A 486 -14.06 5.52 -8.21
C ASN A 486 -15.52 5.96 -8.04
N THR A 487 -16.34 5.11 -7.39
CA THR A 487 -17.72 5.46 -7.07
C THR A 487 -17.79 6.45 -5.89
N LEU A 488 -18.44 7.60 -6.07
CA LEU A 488 -18.76 8.54 -4.98
C LEU A 488 -20.15 8.24 -4.41
N ILE A 489 -20.27 8.06 -3.08
CA ILE A 489 -21.50 7.66 -2.42
C ILE A 489 -21.81 8.63 -1.27
N SER A 490 -22.96 9.31 -1.34
CA SER A 490 -23.40 10.26 -0.30
C SER A 490 -24.93 10.32 -0.20
N SER A 491 -25.47 11.02 0.80
CA SER A 491 -26.89 11.42 0.84
C SER A 491 -27.89 10.28 0.57
N ALA A 492 -27.82 9.19 1.34
CA ALA A 492 -28.57 7.93 1.20
C ALA A 492 -28.22 7.06 -0.03
N GLY A 493 -27.23 7.44 -0.84
CA GLY A 493 -26.70 6.61 -1.91
C GLY A 493 -26.17 5.27 -1.38
N THR A 494 -26.37 4.19 -2.13
CA THR A 494 -25.98 2.83 -1.72
C THR A 494 -25.28 2.05 -2.83
N GLN A 495 -24.06 1.56 -2.58
CA GLN A 495 -23.38 0.58 -3.42
C GLN A 495 -23.43 -0.79 -2.76
N THR A 496 -23.93 -1.80 -3.48
CA THR A 496 -23.94 -3.19 -3.01
C THR A 496 -23.04 -4.03 -3.90
N VAL A 497 -22.09 -4.75 -3.30
CA VAL A 497 -21.12 -5.61 -4.00
C VAL A 497 -21.43 -7.06 -3.64
N MET A 498 -21.72 -7.91 -4.62
CA MET A 498 -22.13 -9.31 -4.41
C MET A 498 -21.62 -10.23 -5.53
N GLY A 499 -21.73 -11.55 -5.33
CA GLY A 499 -21.32 -12.52 -6.36
C GLY A 499 -19.83 -12.39 -6.65
N THR A 500 -19.42 -12.22 -7.91
CA THR A 500 -18.02 -11.93 -8.25
C THR A 500 -17.75 -10.43 -8.51
N GLY A 501 -18.63 -9.55 -8.01
CA GLY A 501 -18.54 -8.09 -8.21
C GLY A 501 -17.35 -7.46 -7.50
N ILE A 502 -16.79 -6.41 -8.10
CA ILE A 502 -15.62 -5.69 -7.60
C ILE A 502 -15.92 -4.18 -7.50
N ALA A 503 -15.83 -3.61 -6.30
CA ALA A 503 -15.73 -2.17 -6.12
C ALA A 503 -14.27 -1.78 -5.91
N SER A 504 -13.78 -0.72 -6.56
CA SER A 504 -12.41 -0.23 -6.41
C SER A 504 -12.39 1.28 -6.26
N GLY A 505 -11.80 1.79 -5.17
CA GLY A 505 -11.66 3.23 -4.92
C GLY A 505 -12.98 3.94 -4.60
N SER A 506 -13.97 3.23 -4.05
CA SER A 506 -15.22 3.87 -3.62
C SER A 506 -14.96 4.86 -2.48
N LEU A 507 -15.51 6.06 -2.60
CA LEU A 507 -15.49 7.10 -1.56
C LEU A 507 -16.88 7.26 -0.96
N ILE A 508 -17.02 6.95 0.32
CA ILE A 508 -18.28 6.96 1.06
C ILE A 508 -18.24 8.11 2.07
N VAL A 509 -19.06 9.12 1.86
CA VAL A 509 -19.15 10.31 2.73
C VAL A 509 -20.49 10.35 3.46
N SER A 510 -20.76 11.43 4.21
CA SER A 510 -21.96 11.58 5.06
C SER A 510 -23.25 11.11 4.38
N GLY A 511 -23.92 10.14 5.00
CA GLY A 511 -25.17 9.54 4.55
C GLY A 511 -25.05 8.49 3.44
N GLY A 512 -23.85 8.26 2.89
CA GLY A 512 -23.60 7.20 1.90
C GLY A 512 -23.37 5.83 2.55
N SER A 513 -23.63 4.74 1.80
CA SER A 513 -23.42 3.37 2.27
C SER A 513 -22.78 2.47 1.22
N ILE A 514 -21.79 1.67 1.62
CA ILE A 514 -21.30 0.50 0.87
C ILE A 514 -21.57 -0.79 1.65
N VAL A 515 -22.11 -1.80 0.96
CA VAL A 515 -22.38 -3.13 1.54
C VAL A 515 -21.73 -4.20 0.67
N VAL A 516 -20.76 -4.93 1.25
CA VAL A 516 -20.08 -6.04 0.60
C VAL A 516 -20.68 -7.36 1.10
N GLN A 517 -21.37 -8.07 0.22
CA GLN A 517 -22.03 -9.36 0.46
C GLN A 517 -21.16 -10.55 0.03
N ALA A 518 -21.67 -11.77 0.16
CA ALA A 518 -20.97 -13.00 -0.17
C ALA A 518 -20.38 -12.99 -1.60
N GLY A 519 -19.09 -13.29 -1.69
CA GLY A 519 -18.28 -13.29 -2.91
C GLY A 519 -17.81 -11.90 -3.39
N GLY A 520 -18.51 -10.83 -2.97
CA GLY A 520 -18.18 -9.47 -3.35
C GLY A 520 -16.83 -9.03 -2.78
N THR A 521 -16.09 -8.23 -3.55
CA THR A 521 -14.79 -7.69 -3.14
C THR A 521 -14.75 -6.17 -3.26
N SER A 522 -14.30 -5.49 -2.21
CA SER A 522 -14.08 -4.05 -2.20
C SER A 522 -12.60 -3.74 -2.00
N PHE A 523 -11.97 -3.08 -2.98
CA PHE A 523 -10.60 -2.60 -2.92
C PHE A 523 -10.54 -1.11 -2.58
N ASN A 524 -9.69 -0.75 -1.62
CA ASN A 524 -9.33 0.64 -1.33
C ASN A 524 -10.54 1.57 -1.11
N ALA A 525 -11.58 1.06 -0.44
CA ALA A 525 -12.78 1.85 -0.14
C ALA A 525 -12.53 2.76 1.08
N GLN A 526 -12.88 4.03 0.96
CA GLN A 526 -12.68 5.03 2.01
C GLN A 526 -14.02 5.47 2.58
N VAL A 527 -14.30 5.08 3.82
CA VAL A 527 -15.48 5.53 4.56
C VAL A 527 -15.09 6.72 5.44
N ALA A 528 -15.49 7.91 5.01
CA ALA A 528 -15.32 9.15 5.75
C ALA A 528 -16.40 9.32 6.84
N SER A 529 -16.26 10.36 7.67
CA SER A 529 -17.20 10.63 8.77
C SER A 529 -18.64 10.76 8.26
N GLY A 530 -19.56 10.05 8.93
CA GLY A 530 -20.98 9.95 8.56
C GLY A 530 -21.30 8.98 7.41
N GLY A 531 -20.29 8.40 6.76
CA GLY A 531 -20.46 7.29 5.82
C GLY A 531 -20.60 5.95 6.53
N VAL A 532 -21.18 4.96 5.85
CA VAL A 532 -21.37 3.60 6.38
C VAL A 532 -20.71 2.59 5.46
N GLY A 533 -19.87 1.72 6.02
CA GLY A 533 -19.28 0.60 5.31
C GLY A 533 -19.51 -0.71 6.03
N GLN A 534 -20.07 -1.71 5.35
CA GLN A 534 -20.36 -3.02 5.93
C GLN A 534 -19.80 -4.15 5.08
N VAL A 535 -19.19 -5.14 5.74
CA VAL A 535 -18.75 -6.40 5.13
C VAL A 535 -19.50 -7.55 5.81
N ASN A 536 -20.40 -8.20 5.06
CA ASN A 536 -21.23 -9.30 5.54
C ASN A 536 -20.53 -10.66 5.32
N GLN A 537 -21.19 -11.74 5.74
CA GLN A 537 -20.67 -13.10 5.61
C GLN A 537 -20.24 -13.41 4.17
N GLY A 538 -18.99 -13.88 4.01
CA GLY A 538 -18.41 -14.22 2.71
C GLY A 538 -17.99 -13.02 1.85
N GLY A 539 -18.20 -11.78 2.32
CA GLY A 539 -17.69 -10.56 1.68
C GLY A 539 -16.25 -10.26 2.10
N THR A 540 -15.50 -9.57 1.24
CA THR A 540 -14.09 -9.25 1.47
C THR A 540 -13.80 -7.77 1.22
N ALA A 541 -13.23 -7.08 2.21
CA ALA A 541 -12.61 -5.77 2.04
C ALA A 541 -11.09 -5.93 1.97
N VAL A 542 -10.47 -5.36 0.95
CA VAL A 542 -9.04 -5.49 0.67
C VAL A 542 -8.41 -4.10 0.58
N ALA A 543 -7.26 -3.91 1.21
CA ALA A 543 -6.35 -2.84 0.87
C ALA A 543 -5.16 -3.45 0.12
N LEU A 544 -4.88 -2.96 -1.09
CA LEU A 544 -3.75 -3.39 -1.93
C LEU A 544 -3.21 -2.14 -2.64
N ASN A 545 -1.94 -1.79 -2.39
CA ASN A 545 -1.31 -0.55 -2.88
C ASN A 545 -2.18 0.71 -2.65
N GLY A 546 -2.85 0.78 -1.48
CA GLY A 546 -3.85 1.81 -1.19
C GLY A 546 -4.39 1.68 0.22
N GLN A 547 -5.42 2.46 0.54
CA GLN A 547 -6.02 2.48 1.87
C GLN A 547 -7.50 2.08 1.81
N THR A 548 -7.90 1.22 2.75
CA THR A 548 -9.31 0.92 3.03
C THR A 548 -9.61 1.33 4.47
N SER A 549 -10.70 2.07 4.71
CA SER A 549 -10.97 2.64 6.04
C SER A 549 -12.44 2.63 6.46
N GLY A 550 -12.68 2.58 7.78
CA GLY A 550 -13.99 2.88 8.38
C GLY A 550 -15.09 1.83 8.19
N MET A 551 -14.74 0.58 7.90
CA MET A 551 -15.70 -0.50 7.65
C MET A 551 -16.02 -1.29 8.94
N THR A 552 -17.27 -1.73 9.08
CA THR A 552 -17.68 -2.74 10.06
C THR A 552 -17.73 -4.12 9.41
N VAL A 553 -17.00 -5.09 9.96
CA VAL A 553 -16.92 -6.46 9.45
C VAL A 553 -17.73 -7.38 10.36
N GLN A 554 -18.76 -8.01 9.80
CA GLN A 554 -19.66 -8.92 10.51
C GLN A 554 -19.10 -10.36 10.57
N ASN A 555 -19.86 -11.25 11.22
CA ASN A 555 -19.52 -12.67 11.32
C ASN A 555 -19.28 -13.30 9.92
N GLY A 556 -18.11 -13.91 9.73
CA GLY A 556 -17.70 -14.53 8.47
C GLY A 556 -17.27 -13.55 7.38
N GLY A 557 -17.23 -12.24 7.66
CA GLY A 557 -16.60 -11.23 6.78
C GLY A 557 -15.08 -11.17 7.00
N SER A 558 -14.35 -10.68 5.99
CA SER A 558 -12.89 -10.56 6.03
C SER A 558 -12.37 -9.17 5.67
N ALA A 559 -11.32 -8.73 6.39
CA ALA A 559 -10.52 -7.55 6.10
C ALA A 559 -9.07 -7.97 5.82
N LEU A 560 -8.57 -7.67 4.61
CA LEU A 560 -7.23 -8.07 4.16
C LEU A 560 -6.37 -6.83 3.92
N ALA A 561 -5.28 -6.68 4.67
CA ALA A 561 -4.20 -5.74 4.37
C ALA A 561 -3.11 -6.49 3.62
N LEU A 562 -3.08 -6.34 2.28
CA LEU A 562 -2.10 -6.98 1.40
C LEU A 562 -0.87 -6.08 1.18
N SER A 563 0.07 -6.50 0.33
CA SER A 563 1.30 -5.73 0.05
C SER A 563 1.01 -4.28 -0.34
N GLY A 564 1.63 -3.33 0.37
CA GLY A 564 1.42 -1.89 0.19
C GLY A 564 0.02 -1.38 0.59
N GLY A 565 -0.83 -2.25 1.14
CA GLY A 565 -2.19 -1.96 1.56
C GLY A 565 -2.29 -1.57 3.03
N THR A 566 -3.11 -0.58 3.35
CA THR A 566 -3.38 -0.13 4.73
C THR A 566 -4.86 -0.20 5.06
N VAL A 567 -5.23 -1.00 6.06
CA VAL A 567 -6.59 -1.11 6.62
C VAL A 567 -6.67 -0.29 7.91
N THR A 568 -7.59 0.68 8.01
CA THR A 568 -7.64 1.59 9.17
C THR A 568 -9.05 1.82 9.72
N ASN A 569 -9.19 2.01 11.03
CA ASN A 569 -10.47 2.34 11.67
C ASN A 569 -11.58 1.30 11.41
N PHE A 570 -11.22 0.02 11.33
CA PHE A 570 -12.21 -1.04 11.17
C PHE A 570 -12.81 -1.42 12.52
N THR A 571 -14.07 -1.85 12.51
CA THR A 571 -14.71 -2.56 13.64
C THR A 571 -14.96 -4.01 13.23
N LEU A 572 -14.22 -4.95 13.81
CA LEU A 572 -14.39 -6.38 13.57
C LEU A 572 -15.30 -6.97 14.66
N LEU A 573 -16.44 -7.52 14.27
CA LEU A 573 -17.40 -8.15 15.19
C LEU A 573 -17.10 -9.65 15.39
N SER A 574 -17.85 -10.30 16.27
CA SER A 574 -17.71 -11.75 16.53
C SER A 574 -17.71 -12.56 15.23
N GLY A 575 -16.69 -13.39 15.03
CA GLY A 575 -16.51 -14.22 13.84
C GLY A 575 -15.89 -13.52 12.63
N ALA A 576 -15.60 -12.21 12.71
CA ALA A 576 -14.87 -11.48 11.68
C ALA A 576 -13.37 -11.80 11.69
N ARG A 577 -12.73 -11.74 10.51
CA ARG A 577 -11.31 -12.03 10.36
C ARG A 577 -10.54 -10.86 9.74
N GLY A 578 -9.49 -10.43 10.42
CA GLY A 578 -8.46 -9.55 9.89
C GLY A 578 -7.22 -10.33 9.49
N PHE A 579 -6.59 -9.98 8.37
CA PHE A 579 -5.35 -10.60 7.92
C PHE A 579 -4.40 -9.55 7.37
N VAL A 580 -3.14 -9.61 7.79
CA VAL A 580 -2.09 -8.67 7.39
C VAL A 580 -0.93 -9.48 6.81
N SER A 581 -0.67 -9.32 5.50
CA SER A 581 0.45 -9.97 4.82
C SER A 581 1.71 -9.10 4.82
N SER A 582 2.77 -9.57 4.16
CA SER A 582 4.00 -8.80 3.97
C SER A 582 3.72 -7.40 3.41
N SER A 583 4.32 -6.37 4.02
CA SER A 583 4.16 -4.94 3.71
C SER A 583 2.72 -4.40 3.85
N GLY A 584 1.79 -5.18 4.39
CA GLY A 584 0.45 -4.73 4.74
C GLY A 584 0.41 -4.11 6.13
N VAL A 585 -0.51 -3.16 6.33
CA VAL A 585 -0.72 -2.48 7.62
C VAL A 585 -2.18 -2.57 8.05
N MET A 586 -2.44 -2.95 9.31
CA MET A 586 -3.76 -2.78 9.94
C MET A 586 -3.64 -1.87 11.16
N ALA A 587 -4.30 -0.72 11.15
CA ALA A 587 -4.14 0.28 12.22
C ALA A 587 -5.47 0.77 12.81
N SER A 588 -5.44 1.21 14.07
CA SER A 588 -6.56 1.85 14.78
C SER A 588 -7.88 1.10 14.68
N SER A 589 -7.84 -0.23 14.62
CA SER A 589 -9.04 -1.07 14.45
C SER A 589 -9.45 -1.72 15.76
N VAL A 590 -10.75 -1.88 15.96
CA VAL A 590 -11.34 -2.47 17.17
C VAL A 590 -11.83 -3.88 16.85
N LEU A 591 -11.41 -4.85 17.66
CA LEU A 591 -11.82 -6.24 17.62
C LEU A 591 -12.75 -6.51 18.80
N SER A 592 -13.99 -6.88 18.49
CA SER A 592 -14.97 -7.34 19.47
C SER A 592 -14.73 -8.81 19.82
N ARG A 593 -15.35 -9.27 20.91
CA ARG A 593 -15.32 -10.67 21.34
C ARG A 593 -15.61 -11.61 20.17
N GLY A 594 -14.69 -12.52 19.86
CA GLY A 594 -14.78 -13.51 18.79
C GLY A 594 -14.16 -13.08 17.45
N ALA A 595 -13.66 -11.84 17.34
CA ALA A 595 -12.92 -11.37 16.17
C ALA A 595 -11.44 -11.76 16.25
N VAL A 596 -10.81 -12.03 15.10
CA VAL A 596 -9.39 -12.42 15.05
C VAL A 596 -8.65 -11.60 14.01
N ALA A 597 -7.56 -10.92 14.39
CA ALA A 597 -6.58 -10.36 13.45
C ALA A 597 -5.33 -11.24 13.42
N ARG A 598 -4.89 -11.66 12.23
CA ARG A 598 -3.65 -12.42 12.02
C ARG A 598 -2.62 -11.57 11.30
N ILE A 599 -1.45 -11.42 11.90
CA ILE A 599 -0.30 -10.69 11.33
C ILE A 599 0.75 -11.72 10.91
N GLN A 600 1.07 -11.75 9.62
CA GLN A 600 2.08 -12.63 9.05
C GLN A 600 3.43 -11.93 8.85
N SER A 601 4.42 -12.69 8.35
CA SER A 601 5.76 -12.19 8.04
C SER A 601 5.73 -10.92 7.19
N GLY A 602 6.40 -9.88 7.67
CA GLY A 602 6.47 -8.55 7.04
C GLY A 602 5.22 -7.68 7.21
N GLY A 603 4.16 -8.18 7.85
CA GLY A 603 2.95 -7.43 8.15
C GLY A 603 3.06 -6.64 9.46
N THR A 604 2.41 -5.48 9.52
CA THR A 604 2.41 -4.62 10.73
C THR A 604 0.98 -4.31 11.18
N ALA A 605 0.70 -4.49 12.48
CA ALA A 605 -0.51 -4.00 13.11
C ALA A 605 -0.17 -2.89 14.11
N SER A 606 -0.94 -1.80 14.18
CA SER A 606 -0.72 -0.73 15.16
C SER A 606 -2.00 -0.19 15.80
N HIS A 607 -1.99 0.13 17.09
CA HIS A 607 -3.14 0.70 17.80
C HIS A 607 -4.41 -0.17 17.69
N LEU A 608 -4.25 -1.50 17.65
CA LEU A 608 -5.40 -2.40 17.67
C LEU A 608 -5.96 -2.51 19.08
N THR A 609 -7.28 -2.48 19.22
CA THR A 609 -7.96 -2.71 20.50
C THR A 609 -8.70 -4.04 20.46
N ALA A 610 -8.28 -5.02 21.25
CA ALA A 610 -8.95 -6.31 21.39
C ALA A 610 -9.74 -6.37 22.71
N SER A 611 -11.06 -6.56 22.60
CA SER A 611 -11.97 -6.58 23.76
C SER A 611 -12.49 -7.98 24.08
N GLY A 612 -12.57 -8.33 25.37
CA GLY A 612 -13.09 -9.62 25.82
C GLY A 612 -13.46 -9.64 27.30
N ASN A 613 -13.65 -10.84 27.87
CA ASN A 613 -14.00 -11.05 29.28
C ASN A 613 -12.83 -11.53 30.14
N GLY A 614 -11.63 -11.66 29.57
CA GLY A 614 -10.40 -12.03 30.27
C GLY A 614 -10.31 -13.50 30.67
N TRP A 615 -11.01 -14.38 29.94
CA TRP A 615 -10.94 -15.82 30.10
C TRP A 615 -10.41 -16.50 28.83
N TRP A 616 -9.31 -17.23 29.00
CA TRP A 616 -8.64 -17.99 27.94
C TRP A 616 -9.61 -18.94 27.19
N GLY A 617 -9.94 -18.63 25.94
CA GLY A 617 -10.89 -19.40 25.12
C GLY A 617 -11.08 -18.87 23.68
N THR A 618 -11.77 -19.65 22.82
CA THR A 618 -11.98 -19.33 21.39
C THR A 618 -12.91 -18.15 21.14
N GLU A 619 -13.55 -17.64 22.19
CA GLU A 619 -14.55 -16.57 22.07
C GLU A 619 -13.94 -15.17 22.26
N GLU A 620 -12.68 -15.01 22.65
CA GLU A 620 -12.10 -13.67 22.86
C GLU A 620 -11.68 -12.99 21.55
N ALA A 621 -11.60 -11.65 21.58
CA ALA A 621 -10.92 -10.91 20.52
C ALA A 621 -9.43 -11.26 20.54
N ALA A 622 -8.87 -11.70 19.42
CA ALA A 622 -7.49 -12.19 19.35
C ALA A 622 -6.64 -11.43 18.32
N ILE A 623 -5.46 -10.98 18.74
CA ILE A 623 -4.38 -10.50 17.88
C ILE A 623 -3.31 -11.59 17.82
N LEU A 624 -3.12 -12.20 16.66
CA LEU A 624 -2.17 -13.30 16.46
C LEU A 624 -1.00 -12.81 15.62
N VAL A 625 0.16 -12.59 16.26
CA VAL A 625 1.41 -12.18 15.62
C VAL A 625 2.24 -13.43 15.35
N GLY A 626 2.32 -13.83 14.08
CA GLY A 626 3.14 -14.96 13.63
C GLY A 626 4.58 -14.56 13.30
N SER A 627 5.40 -15.53 12.89
CA SER A 627 6.81 -15.33 12.50
C SER A 627 6.99 -14.15 11.54
N GLY A 628 7.89 -13.22 11.90
CA GLY A 628 8.19 -12.00 11.14
C GLY A 628 7.11 -10.91 11.17
N GLY A 629 6.00 -11.11 11.88
CA GLY A 629 4.94 -10.11 12.03
C GLY A 629 5.24 -9.13 13.17
N THR A 630 4.71 -7.90 13.07
CA THR A 630 4.91 -6.84 14.07
C THR A 630 3.58 -6.30 14.58
N SER A 631 3.45 -6.10 15.90
CA SER A 631 2.33 -5.41 16.54
C SER A 631 2.82 -4.24 17.41
N LEU A 632 2.24 -3.06 17.24
CA LEU A 632 2.65 -1.85 17.96
C LEU A 632 1.47 -1.25 18.72
N ASN A 633 1.66 -0.83 19.97
CA ASN A 633 0.67 -0.10 20.77
C ASN A 633 -0.70 -0.82 20.86
N ALA A 634 -0.71 -2.14 20.96
CA ALA A 634 -1.96 -2.89 21.09
C ALA A 634 -2.60 -2.66 22.47
N THR A 635 -3.93 -2.55 22.53
CA THR A 635 -4.69 -2.51 23.77
C THR A 635 -5.51 -3.80 23.91
N LEU A 636 -5.23 -4.58 24.95
CA LEU A 636 -5.89 -5.85 25.23
C LEU A 636 -6.80 -5.66 26.45
N SER A 637 -8.02 -5.17 26.23
CA SER A 637 -9.01 -4.90 27.29
C SER A 637 -9.89 -6.14 27.48
N GLY A 638 -9.40 -7.11 28.25
CA GLY A 638 -10.01 -8.43 28.37
C GLY A 638 -9.87 -9.31 27.12
N GLY A 639 -9.17 -8.83 26.08
CA GLY A 639 -8.83 -9.60 24.88
C GLY A 639 -7.46 -10.28 24.98
N TYR A 640 -7.07 -10.92 23.88
CA TYR A 640 -5.90 -11.80 23.80
C TYR A 640 -4.90 -11.37 22.72
N GLN A 641 -3.60 -11.41 23.02
CA GLN A 641 -2.52 -11.34 22.03
C GLN A 641 -1.59 -12.55 22.15
N SER A 642 -1.29 -13.18 21.01
CA SER A 642 -0.25 -14.19 20.89
C SER A 642 0.90 -13.64 20.06
N VAL A 643 2.13 -13.70 20.59
CA VAL A 643 3.37 -13.32 19.90
C VAL A 643 4.24 -14.54 19.76
N GLN A 644 4.22 -15.16 18.58
CA GLN A 644 4.81 -16.49 18.35
C GLN A 644 5.58 -16.56 17.04
N GLY A 645 6.73 -17.24 17.06
CA GLY A 645 7.55 -17.51 15.89
C GLY A 645 8.80 -16.63 15.81
N GLN A 646 9.76 -17.06 14.98
CA GLN A 646 10.99 -16.32 14.76
C GLN A 646 10.70 -14.94 14.14
N GLY A 647 11.25 -13.88 14.74
CA GLY A 647 11.05 -12.50 14.31
C GLY A 647 9.65 -11.92 14.60
N ALA A 648 8.77 -12.63 15.31
CA ALA A 648 7.52 -12.03 15.80
C ALA A 648 7.83 -11.00 16.89
N TYR A 649 7.28 -9.79 16.76
CA TYR A 649 7.59 -8.67 17.65
C TYR A 649 6.32 -7.91 18.08
N SER A 650 6.23 -7.56 19.36
CA SER A 650 5.17 -6.72 19.90
C SER A 650 5.73 -5.64 20.80
N GLU A 651 5.33 -4.39 20.60
CA GLU A 651 5.84 -3.23 21.34
C GLU A 651 4.71 -2.45 22.02
N ASN A 652 4.94 -2.02 23.25
CA ASN A 652 4.09 -1.12 24.02
C ASN A 652 2.63 -1.59 24.14
N ALA A 653 2.43 -2.90 24.30
CA ALA A 653 1.09 -3.45 24.51
C ALA A 653 0.57 -3.05 25.90
N LEU A 654 -0.64 -2.47 25.96
CA LEU A 654 -1.39 -2.25 27.19
C LEU A 654 -2.31 -3.44 27.45
N VAL A 655 -2.03 -4.22 28.49
CA VAL A 655 -2.82 -5.39 28.88
C VAL A 655 -3.64 -5.05 30.12
N THR A 656 -4.97 -5.01 29.98
CA THR A 656 -5.88 -4.49 31.01
C THR A 656 -7.21 -5.26 31.05
N GLY A 657 -8.03 -5.04 32.07
CA GLY A 657 -9.36 -5.63 32.18
C GLY A 657 -9.36 -7.17 32.13
N ASN A 658 -8.36 -7.79 32.77
CA ASN A 658 -8.08 -9.23 32.69
C ASN A 658 -7.62 -9.76 31.32
N GLY A 659 -7.13 -8.89 30.41
CA GLY A 659 -6.57 -9.30 29.12
C GLY A 659 -5.29 -10.14 29.24
N TRP A 660 -4.91 -10.80 28.14
CA TRP A 660 -3.84 -11.80 28.10
C TRP A 660 -2.85 -11.53 26.98
N GLN A 661 -1.54 -11.66 27.27
CA GLN A 661 -0.47 -11.64 26.29
C GLN A 661 0.44 -12.86 26.45
N ASP A 662 0.44 -13.76 25.47
CA ASP A 662 1.29 -14.94 25.42
C ASP A 662 2.50 -14.70 24.52
N VAL A 663 3.70 -15.00 25.04
CA VAL A 663 4.98 -14.73 24.38
C VAL A 663 5.76 -16.04 24.22
N GLY A 664 5.88 -16.52 22.97
CA GLY A 664 6.72 -17.67 22.62
C GLY A 664 6.02 -19.02 22.47
N TRP A 665 4.75 -19.15 22.86
CA TRP A 665 4.01 -20.40 22.73
C TRP A 665 3.23 -20.47 21.42
N ASN A 666 3.46 -21.50 20.60
CA ASN A 666 2.70 -21.77 19.38
C ASN A 666 1.55 -22.74 19.64
N SER A 667 0.31 -22.23 19.63
CA SER A 667 -0.89 -23.04 19.88
C SER A 667 -1.25 -24.03 18.76
N ARG A 668 -0.68 -23.89 17.55
CA ARG A 668 -0.97 -24.79 16.41
C ARG A 668 -0.14 -26.07 16.44
N ASP A 669 1.11 -25.97 16.86
CA ASP A 669 2.05 -27.10 16.80
C ASP A 669 2.51 -27.55 18.20
N ASN A 670 1.99 -26.92 19.26
CA ASN A 670 2.39 -27.14 20.66
C ASN A 670 3.92 -27.07 20.86
N THR A 671 4.57 -26.14 20.15
CA THR A 671 6.01 -25.91 20.18
C THR A 671 6.33 -24.59 20.86
N TYR A 672 7.44 -24.56 21.61
CA TYR A 672 8.05 -23.34 22.13
C TYR A 672 8.91 -22.77 21.01
N GLY A 673 8.67 -21.52 20.62
CA GLY A 673 9.28 -21.02 19.39
C GLY A 673 9.25 -19.52 19.25
N GLY A 674 10.06 -18.82 20.05
CA GLY A 674 10.45 -17.43 19.80
C GLY A 674 9.32 -16.40 19.77
N GLY A 675 9.69 -15.13 19.80
CA GLY A 675 8.78 -14.01 19.91
C GLY A 675 9.26 -13.05 20.99
N VAL A 676 9.19 -11.75 20.69
CA VAL A 676 9.71 -10.71 21.57
C VAL A 676 8.60 -9.72 21.88
N THR A 677 8.38 -9.45 23.16
CA THR A 677 7.60 -8.31 23.62
C THR A 677 8.52 -7.26 24.25
N SER A 678 8.24 -5.99 24.01
CA SER A 678 8.98 -4.86 24.60
C SER A 678 8.01 -3.81 25.13
N GLY A 679 8.29 -3.25 26.32
CA GLY A 679 7.51 -2.14 26.88
C GLY A 679 6.05 -2.47 27.24
N SER A 680 5.72 -3.76 27.40
CA SER A 680 4.33 -4.15 27.73
C SER A 680 3.95 -3.68 29.13
N THR A 681 2.74 -3.14 29.29
CA THR A 681 2.22 -2.63 30.57
C THR A 681 1.03 -3.47 31.01
N LEU A 682 1.14 -4.12 32.17
CA LEU A 682 0.13 -5.01 32.76
C LEU A 682 -0.53 -4.32 33.95
N VAL A 683 -1.83 -4.04 33.83
CA VAL A 683 -2.63 -3.33 34.84
C VAL A 683 -4.04 -3.91 34.96
N SER A 684 -4.75 -3.62 36.05
CA SER A 684 -6.16 -3.97 36.24
C SER A 684 -6.47 -5.44 35.91
N GLY A 685 -5.65 -6.36 36.42
CA GLY A 685 -5.77 -7.81 36.20
C GLY A 685 -5.14 -8.35 34.90
N GLY A 686 -4.52 -7.49 34.09
CA GLY A 686 -3.83 -7.90 32.85
C GLY A 686 -2.71 -8.91 33.10
N LYS A 687 -2.56 -9.88 32.20
CA LYS A 687 -1.66 -11.03 32.37
C LYS A 687 -0.71 -11.19 31.20
N GLN A 688 0.55 -11.52 31.50
CA GLN A 688 1.55 -11.90 30.50
C GLN A 688 2.14 -13.26 30.86
N PHE A 689 2.20 -14.17 29.88
CA PHE A 689 2.83 -15.48 30.02
C PHE A 689 3.99 -15.58 29.03
N ILE A 690 5.19 -15.85 29.55
CA ILE A 690 6.40 -15.94 28.74
C ILE A 690 6.85 -17.39 28.72
N SER A 691 6.74 -18.02 27.55
CA SER A 691 6.89 -19.45 27.35
C SER A 691 7.75 -19.69 26.11
N GLY A 692 9.08 -19.78 26.27
CA GLY A 692 10.02 -19.92 25.14
C GLY A 692 10.27 -18.65 24.30
N GLY A 693 9.69 -17.52 24.72
CA GLY A 693 9.92 -16.19 24.15
C GLY A 693 10.68 -15.26 25.11
N THR A 694 10.81 -13.99 24.72
CA THR A 694 11.48 -12.95 25.54
C THR A 694 10.55 -11.75 25.76
N ALA A 695 10.44 -11.30 27.01
CA ALA A 695 9.81 -10.02 27.34
C ALA A 695 10.84 -9.04 27.90
N VAL A 696 10.84 -7.81 27.41
CA VAL A 696 11.79 -6.77 27.81
C VAL A 696 11.01 -5.59 28.37
N GLN A 697 11.46 -5.01 29.48
CA GLN A 697 10.89 -3.79 30.06
C GLN A 697 9.38 -3.88 30.31
N THR A 698 8.91 -5.03 30.81
CA THR A 698 7.50 -5.16 31.18
C THR A 698 7.24 -4.41 32.49
N VAL A 699 6.21 -3.56 32.50
CA VAL A 699 5.74 -2.86 33.69
C VAL A 699 4.52 -3.59 34.25
N VAL A 700 4.57 -3.99 35.52
CA VAL A 700 3.52 -4.76 36.20
C VAL A 700 3.02 -3.99 37.42
N SER A 701 1.75 -3.64 37.46
CA SER A 701 1.16 -2.88 38.58
C SER A 701 -0.34 -3.16 38.72
N ALA A 702 -0.98 -2.66 39.79
CA ALA A 702 -2.44 -2.63 39.93
C ALA A 702 -3.14 -3.98 39.60
N ALA A 703 -2.76 -5.06 40.28
CA ALA A 703 -3.22 -6.44 40.06
C ALA A 703 -2.80 -7.09 38.72
N GLY A 704 -1.92 -6.45 37.95
CA GLY A 704 -1.27 -7.07 36.80
C GLY A 704 -0.35 -8.23 37.21
N THR A 705 -0.22 -9.24 36.34
CA THR A 705 0.61 -10.43 36.61
C THR A 705 1.49 -10.81 35.43
N GLN A 706 2.79 -10.97 35.67
CA GLN A 706 3.73 -11.57 34.72
C GLN A 706 4.14 -12.97 35.21
N THR A 707 4.00 -13.98 34.37
CA THR A 707 4.42 -15.35 34.67
C THR A 707 5.49 -15.79 33.67
N ILE A 708 6.67 -16.12 34.18
CA ILE A 708 7.81 -16.62 33.40
C ILE A 708 7.82 -18.14 33.51
N LEU A 709 7.48 -18.80 32.41
CA LEU A 709 7.42 -20.26 32.30
C LEU A 709 8.79 -20.83 31.92
N ALA A 710 8.92 -22.16 31.93
CA ALA A 710 10.14 -22.84 31.50
C ALA A 710 10.60 -22.33 30.13
N THR A 711 11.89 -22.06 29.97
CA THR A 711 12.53 -21.48 28.77
C THR A 711 12.12 -20.04 28.41
N GLY A 712 11.18 -19.45 29.14
CA GLY A 712 10.83 -18.03 29.03
C GLY A 712 11.87 -17.14 29.70
N ILE A 713 12.12 -15.97 29.09
CA ILE A 713 13.06 -14.97 29.62
C ILE A 713 12.33 -13.63 29.75
N ALA A 714 12.31 -13.05 30.94
CA ALA A 714 12.01 -11.64 31.11
C ALA A 714 13.29 -10.86 31.43
N SER A 715 13.43 -9.64 30.93
CA SER A 715 14.53 -8.76 31.29
C SER A 715 14.07 -7.35 31.64
N ASN A 716 14.72 -6.76 32.64
CA ASN A 716 14.44 -5.41 33.13
C ASN A 716 12.96 -5.19 33.47
N ALA A 717 12.31 -6.18 34.10
CA ALA A 717 10.92 -6.04 34.52
C ALA A 717 10.80 -5.01 35.66
N ILE A 718 9.74 -4.21 35.64
CA ILE A 718 9.43 -3.21 36.67
C ILE A 718 8.13 -3.64 37.34
N VAL A 719 8.22 -4.04 38.62
CA VAL A 719 7.06 -4.50 39.40
C VAL A 719 6.74 -3.46 40.46
N LEU A 720 5.60 -2.79 40.32
CA LEU A 720 5.15 -1.73 41.22
C LEU A 720 4.05 -2.23 42.17
N SER A 721 3.50 -1.33 42.98
CA SER A 721 2.45 -1.65 43.97
C SER A 721 1.28 -2.43 43.37
N GLY A 722 0.97 -3.56 44.00
CA GLY A 722 -0.08 -4.49 43.57
C GLY A 722 0.25 -5.34 42.34
N GLY A 723 1.42 -5.15 41.72
CA GLY A 723 1.93 -5.98 40.63
C GLY A 723 2.60 -7.25 41.14
N ARG A 724 2.53 -8.33 40.35
CA ARG A 724 3.12 -9.64 40.70
C ARG A 724 3.89 -10.25 39.53
N THR A 725 5.14 -10.63 39.77
CA THR A 725 5.91 -11.47 38.84
C THR A 725 6.20 -12.83 39.47
N LEU A 726 5.89 -13.90 38.75
CA LEU A 726 6.15 -15.28 39.14
C LEU A 726 7.15 -15.94 38.18
N VAL A 727 8.27 -16.42 38.69
CA VAL A 727 9.27 -17.19 37.94
C VAL A 727 9.11 -18.67 38.27
N THR A 728 8.67 -19.47 37.31
CA THR A 728 8.50 -20.91 37.52
C THR A 728 9.81 -21.67 37.26
N SER A 729 9.82 -22.98 37.53
CA SER A 729 10.99 -23.83 37.28
C SER A 729 11.47 -23.72 35.82
N GLY A 730 12.73 -23.32 35.63
CA GLY A 730 13.34 -23.15 34.31
C GLY A 730 13.02 -21.82 33.61
N GLY A 731 12.26 -20.92 34.25
CA GLY A 731 12.09 -19.53 33.82
C GLY A 731 13.21 -18.63 34.34
N ILE A 732 13.53 -17.57 33.61
CA ILE A 732 14.61 -16.64 33.96
C ILE A 732 14.09 -15.20 33.99
N LEU A 733 14.28 -14.51 35.11
CA LEU A 733 14.19 -13.06 35.19
C LEU A 733 15.62 -12.47 35.23
N SER A 734 16.01 -11.71 34.21
CA SER A 734 17.33 -11.08 34.09
C SER A 734 17.26 -9.57 34.28
N GLY A 735 17.57 -9.11 35.49
CA GLY A 735 17.50 -7.71 35.90
C GLY A 735 16.08 -7.18 36.07
N GLY A 736 15.94 -6.13 36.88
CA GLY A 736 14.66 -5.49 37.11
C GLY A 736 14.58 -4.71 38.41
N THR A 737 13.44 -4.05 38.61
CA THR A 737 13.15 -3.25 39.80
C THR A 737 11.85 -3.73 40.43
N ILE A 738 11.91 -4.14 41.69
CA ILE A 738 10.73 -4.48 42.48
C ILE A 738 10.47 -3.29 43.42
N GLY A 739 9.56 -2.41 43.04
CA GLY A 739 9.18 -1.24 43.83
C GLY A 739 8.39 -1.61 45.09
N GLN A 740 8.17 -0.63 45.95
CA GLN A 740 7.37 -0.82 47.17
C GLN A 740 5.97 -1.33 46.85
N GLY A 741 5.53 -2.37 47.57
CA GLY A 741 4.26 -3.05 47.35
C GLY A 741 4.22 -3.99 46.12
N GLY A 742 5.33 -4.13 45.37
CA GLY A 742 5.49 -5.12 44.33
C GLY A 742 5.93 -6.48 44.89
N LEU A 743 5.56 -7.56 44.18
CA LEU A 743 5.93 -8.93 44.56
C LEU A 743 6.64 -9.65 43.42
N LEU A 744 7.86 -10.12 43.70
CA LEU A 744 8.56 -11.13 42.91
C LEU A 744 8.55 -12.45 43.68
N SER A 745 8.07 -13.52 43.05
CA SER A 745 8.16 -14.87 43.60
C SER A 745 8.78 -15.81 42.59
N ALA A 746 9.54 -16.79 43.05
CA ALA A 746 9.99 -17.90 42.22
C ALA A 746 9.70 -19.25 42.87
N ALA A 747 9.31 -20.22 42.03
CA ALA A 747 9.26 -21.62 42.40
C ALA A 747 10.68 -22.21 42.49
N ALA A 748 10.81 -23.42 43.06
CA ALA A 748 12.05 -24.17 43.00
C ALA A 748 12.50 -24.34 41.53
N GLY A 749 13.75 -23.95 41.22
CA GLY A 749 14.29 -23.97 39.86
C GLY A 749 14.03 -22.69 39.04
N GLY A 750 13.32 -21.69 39.57
CA GLY A 750 13.25 -20.36 38.96
C GLY A 750 14.53 -19.56 39.19
N VAL A 751 14.98 -18.82 38.18
CA VAL A 751 16.31 -18.18 38.18
C VAL A 751 16.23 -16.67 38.12
N TYR A 752 17.07 -16.01 38.93
CA TYR A 752 17.33 -14.58 38.90
C TYR A 752 18.73 -14.32 38.33
N GLY A 753 18.79 -13.62 37.21
CA GLY A 753 20.00 -13.14 36.55
C GLY A 753 20.11 -11.62 36.58
N GLY A 754 21.27 -11.10 36.19
CA GLY A 754 21.52 -9.64 36.19
C GLY A 754 21.42 -9.02 37.59
N HIS A 755 21.21 -7.71 37.65
CA HIS A 755 20.99 -6.98 38.90
C HIS A 755 19.50 -6.71 39.10
N ILE A 756 18.94 -7.28 40.17
CA ILE A 756 17.56 -7.02 40.60
C ILE A 756 17.63 -6.17 41.86
N SER A 757 17.05 -4.97 41.81
CA SER A 757 16.94 -4.08 42.97
C SER A 757 15.52 -4.12 43.52
N ALA A 758 15.36 -4.41 44.81
CA ALA A 758 14.08 -4.70 45.44
C ALA A 758 13.83 -3.86 46.69
N ALA A 759 12.87 -2.94 46.58
CA ALA A 759 12.20 -2.26 47.69
C ALA A 759 10.85 -2.92 48.06
N GLY A 760 10.42 -3.93 47.29
CA GLY A 760 9.25 -4.77 47.57
C GLY A 760 9.64 -6.15 48.12
N ILE A 761 8.78 -7.15 47.89
CA ILE A 761 8.98 -8.52 48.40
C ILE A 761 9.57 -9.41 47.32
N VAL A 762 10.65 -10.12 47.64
CA VAL A 762 11.23 -11.20 46.83
C VAL A 762 11.15 -12.51 47.60
N SER A 763 10.55 -13.55 47.02
CA SER A 763 10.35 -14.84 47.70
C SER A 763 10.75 -16.02 46.81
N GLY A 764 11.66 -16.86 47.28
CA GLY A 764 12.11 -18.04 46.55
C GLY A 764 13.10 -17.74 45.43
N GLY A 765 13.53 -18.77 44.72
CA GLY A 765 14.37 -18.68 43.53
C GLY A 765 15.88 -18.78 43.78
N THR A 766 16.63 -18.87 42.68
CA THR A 766 18.09 -18.99 42.69
C THR A 766 18.74 -17.80 41.99
N VAL A 767 19.58 -17.05 42.71
CA VAL A 767 20.47 -16.05 42.10
C VAL A 767 21.62 -16.77 41.42
N GLN A 768 21.71 -16.67 40.09
CA GLN A 768 22.74 -17.39 39.31
C GLN A 768 24.12 -16.74 39.41
N SER A 769 25.13 -17.40 38.82
CA SER A 769 26.49 -16.85 38.67
C SER A 769 26.45 -15.50 37.96
N THR A 770 27.15 -14.48 38.48
CA THR A 770 27.13 -13.06 38.06
C THR A 770 25.82 -12.31 38.31
N GLY A 771 24.78 -12.98 38.82
CA GLY A 771 23.56 -12.35 39.29
C GLY A 771 23.75 -11.65 40.63
N MET A 772 23.00 -10.58 40.84
CA MET A 772 22.91 -9.85 42.10
C MET A 772 21.45 -9.58 42.44
N LEU A 773 21.03 -10.03 43.62
CA LEU A 773 19.81 -9.53 44.25
C LEU A 773 20.20 -8.50 45.30
N GLU A 774 19.77 -7.26 45.12
CA GLU A 774 19.93 -6.17 46.07
C GLU A 774 18.58 -5.86 46.71
N VAL A 775 18.50 -5.99 48.04
CA VAL A 775 17.33 -5.63 48.84
C VAL A 775 17.61 -4.30 49.51
N VAL A 776 16.96 -3.25 49.02
CA VAL A 776 17.14 -1.89 49.50
C VAL A 776 16.15 -1.56 50.62
N SER A 777 16.21 -0.33 51.14
CA SER A 777 15.33 0.13 52.23
C SER A 777 13.83 -0.12 51.96
N GLY A 778 13.17 -0.79 52.91
CA GLY A 778 11.76 -1.19 52.81
C GLY A 778 11.51 -2.52 52.10
N GLY A 779 12.52 -3.09 51.45
CA GLY A 779 12.46 -4.38 50.78
C GLY A 779 12.56 -5.57 51.74
N THR A 780 12.05 -6.73 51.31
CA THR A 780 12.13 -7.98 52.07
C THR A 780 12.45 -9.14 51.14
N THR A 781 13.38 -10.02 51.54
CA THR A 781 13.66 -11.28 50.84
C THR A 781 13.49 -12.50 51.73
N THR A 782 13.10 -13.64 51.15
CA THR A 782 12.93 -14.91 51.87
C THR A 782 13.11 -16.14 50.97
N ALA A 783 13.48 -17.28 51.57
CA ALA A 783 13.62 -18.58 50.92
C ALA A 783 14.56 -18.58 49.69
N LEU A 784 15.63 -17.81 49.75
CA LEU A 784 16.53 -17.57 48.62
C LEU A 784 17.66 -18.62 48.55
N THR A 785 18.04 -19.02 47.35
CA THR A 785 19.30 -19.72 47.07
C THR A 785 20.24 -18.82 46.28
N VAL A 786 21.52 -18.74 46.63
CA VAL A 786 22.55 -18.02 45.88
C VAL A 786 23.54 -19.05 45.35
N ALA A 787 23.60 -19.20 44.02
CA ALA A 787 24.49 -20.13 43.36
C ALA A 787 25.95 -19.64 43.37
N SER A 788 26.89 -20.52 43.01
CA SER A 788 28.32 -20.19 42.91
C SER A 788 28.56 -18.98 42.00
N GLY A 789 29.30 -17.98 42.49
CA GLY A 789 29.55 -16.71 41.79
C GLY A 789 28.36 -15.75 41.76
N GLY A 790 27.22 -16.08 42.37
CA GLY A 790 26.11 -15.17 42.61
C GLY A 790 26.31 -14.30 43.86
N SER A 791 25.54 -13.22 43.95
CA SER A 791 25.61 -12.29 45.09
C SER A 791 24.24 -11.88 45.64
N LEU A 792 24.15 -11.81 46.96
CA LEU A 792 23.04 -11.20 47.70
C LEU A 792 23.54 -9.93 48.40
N GLN A 793 22.85 -8.81 48.26
CA GLN A 793 23.11 -7.58 49.01
C GLN A 793 21.84 -7.17 49.74
N ILE A 794 21.93 -6.92 51.05
CA ILE A 794 20.84 -6.35 51.85
C ILE A 794 21.36 -5.09 52.49
N ASP A 795 20.88 -3.95 51.99
CA ASP A 795 21.30 -2.63 52.45
C ASP A 795 20.58 -2.22 53.74
N ALA A 796 21.04 -1.10 54.34
CA ALA A 796 20.40 -0.52 55.51
C ALA A 796 18.89 -0.28 55.28
N GLY A 797 18.06 -0.88 56.14
CA GLY A 797 16.60 -0.83 56.08
C GLY A 797 15.95 -1.89 55.18
N GLY A 798 16.73 -2.75 54.51
CA GLY A 798 16.23 -3.98 53.89
C GLY A 798 16.19 -5.14 54.90
N SER A 799 15.39 -6.17 54.63
CA SER A 799 15.22 -7.31 55.55
C SER A 799 15.33 -8.68 54.86
N LEU A 800 15.99 -9.62 55.54
CA LEU A 800 15.91 -11.05 55.29
C LEU A 800 15.00 -11.69 56.33
N ILE A 801 13.94 -12.37 55.88
CA ILE A 801 13.10 -13.19 56.75
C ILE A 801 13.25 -14.66 56.36
N GLY A 802 13.52 -15.53 57.33
CA GLY A 802 13.79 -16.95 57.06
C GLY A 802 15.18 -17.19 56.47
N LEU A 803 15.30 -18.16 55.56
CA LEU A 803 16.59 -18.72 55.11
C LEU A 803 17.08 -18.13 53.78
N ALA A 804 18.35 -17.75 53.73
CA ALA A 804 19.14 -17.57 52.51
C ALA A 804 20.29 -18.61 52.49
N SER A 805 20.34 -19.48 51.48
CA SER A 805 21.37 -20.51 51.35
C SER A 805 22.40 -20.14 50.29
N LEU A 806 23.68 -20.11 50.67
CA LEU A 806 24.80 -19.80 49.78
C LEU A 806 25.48 -21.10 49.35
N ALA A 807 25.59 -21.31 48.04
CA ALA A 807 26.40 -22.39 47.48
C ALA A 807 27.90 -22.04 47.51
N PRO A 808 28.81 -23.03 47.43
CA PRO A 808 30.25 -22.77 47.35
C PRO A 808 30.64 -21.70 46.31
N GLY A 809 31.45 -20.72 46.70
CA GLY A 809 31.85 -19.58 45.87
C GLY A 809 30.79 -18.47 45.71
N ALA A 810 29.64 -18.55 46.39
CA ALA A 810 28.68 -17.45 46.48
C ALA A 810 29.13 -16.39 47.49
N SER A 811 28.59 -15.18 47.34
CA SER A 811 28.82 -14.07 48.27
C SER A 811 27.52 -13.44 48.77
N ALA A 812 27.53 -12.94 50.00
CA ALA A 812 26.47 -12.10 50.51
C ALA A 812 27.02 -10.91 51.31
N THR A 813 26.39 -9.74 51.18
CA THR A 813 26.64 -8.55 52.00
C THR A 813 25.36 -8.16 52.71
N LEU A 814 25.35 -8.12 54.04
CA LEU A 814 24.16 -7.81 54.83
C LEU A 814 24.44 -6.67 55.82
N ASP A 815 23.52 -5.72 55.90
CA ASP A 815 23.42 -4.84 57.06
C ASP A 815 23.23 -5.66 58.36
N GLY A 816 23.86 -5.23 59.45
CA GLY A 816 23.76 -5.90 60.74
C GLY A 816 22.30 -6.06 61.23
N ASN A 817 21.37 -5.21 60.79
CA ASN A 817 19.95 -5.33 61.16
C ASN A 817 19.09 -6.07 60.13
N ALA A 818 19.68 -6.73 59.13
CA ALA A 818 18.95 -7.42 58.08
C ALA A 818 18.04 -8.55 58.60
N GLY A 819 18.44 -9.25 59.68
CA GLY A 819 17.69 -10.35 60.28
C GLY A 819 17.84 -11.69 59.53
N GLY A 820 17.00 -12.67 59.88
CA GLY A 820 16.93 -13.98 59.21
C GLY A 820 18.12 -14.91 59.43
N THR A 821 18.23 -15.98 58.63
CA THR A 821 19.30 -16.98 58.69
C THR A 821 20.05 -17.02 57.36
N VAL A 822 21.37 -16.89 57.41
CA VAL A 822 22.27 -17.10 56.27
C VAL A 822 23.02 -18.42 56.45
N ASN A 823 22.87 -19.34 55.51
CA ASN A 823 23.53 -20.65 55.54
C ASN A 823 24.72 -20.70 54.57
N LEU A 824 25.91 -20.96 55.11
CA LEU A 824 27.21 -20.86 54.40
C LEU A 824 27.66 -22.14 53.68
N GLY A 825 26.82 -23.18 53.59
CA GLY A 825 27.08 -24.35 52.73
C GLY A 825 28.20 -25.29 53.20
N GLY A 826 28.97 -24.93 54.24
CA GLY A 826 29.71 -25.84 55.10
C GLY A 826 31.00 -26.45 54.55
N ASN A 827 31.41 -26.20 53.31
CA ASN A 827 32.70 -26.65 52.74
C ASN A 827 33.17 -25.79 51.53
N GLY A 828 32.67 -24.56 51.38
CA GLY A 828 32.48 -23.96 50.05
C GLY A 828 33.23 -22.68 49.69
N TYR A 829 34.12 -22.14 50.52
CA TYR A 829 34.73 -20.80 50.31
C TYR A 829 33.66 -19.71 50.10
N THR A 830 32.52 -19.80 50.79
CA THR A 830 31.51 -18.74 50.71
C THR A 830 32.01 -17.48 51.43
N ARG A 831 31.60 -16.30 50.95
CA ARG A 831 31.96 -15.03 51.58
C ARG A 831 30.72 -14.31 52.09
N LEU A 832 30.59 -14.20 53.40
CA LEU A 832 29.62 -13.34 54.05
C LEU A 832 30.31 -12.05 54.53
N THR A 833 29.81 -10.90 54.11
CA THR A 833 30.24 -9.59 54.60
C THR A 833 29.10 -8.98 55.42
N LEU A 834 29.39 -8.60 56.66
CA LEU A 834 28.48 -7.88 57.52
C LEU A 834 28.89 -6.41 57.58
N THR A 835 27.92 -5.53 57.42
CA THR A 835 28.09 -4.07 57.53
C THR A 835 27.36 -3.53 58.77
N GLY A 836 27.72 -2.33 59.20
CA GLY A 836 27.24 -1.72 60.44
C GLY A 836 28.18 -1.97 61.64
N THR A 837 27.91 -1.24 62.72
CA THR A 837 28.74 -1.24 63.94
C THR A 837 28.02 -1.83 65.16
N THR A 838 26.78 -2.29 65.01
CA THR A 838 25.96 -2.92 66.06
C THR A 838 25.96 -4.44 65.95
N SER A 839 25.55 -5.14 67.01
CA SER A 839 25.41 -6.61 66.98
C SER A 839 24.52 -7.05 65.82
N PRO A 840 25.00 -7.93 64.93
CA PRO A 840 24.20 -8.43 63.83
C PRO A 840 23.04 -9.29 64.36
N THR A 841 21.88 -9.11 63.75
CA THR A 841 20.61 -9.79 64.08
C THR A 841 20.41 -11.09 63.28
N SER A 842 21.21 -11.30 62.23
CA SER A 842 21.15 -12.51 61.41
C SER A 842 21.84 -13.71 62.08
N ILE A 843 21.24 -14.89 61.94
CA ILE A 843 21.84 -16.16 62.35
C ILE A 843 22.72 -16.69 61.22
N ILE A 844 23.97 -17.00 61.51
CA ILE A 844 24.91 -17.54 60.51
C ILE A 844 25.06 -19.03 60.74
N SER A 845 24.45 -19.84 59.88
CA SER A 845 24.45 -21.30 60.00
C SER A 845 25.38 -21.96 58.99
N GLY A 846 25.74 -23.22 59.22
CA GLY A 846 26.53 -24.00 58.26
C GLY A 846 27.95 -23.47 58.04
N PHE A 847 28.48 -22.67 58.97
CA PHE A 847 29.87 -22.25 58.97
C PHE A 847 30.79 -23.44 59.31
N ASN A 848 31.77 -23.73 58.45
CA ASN A 848 32.59 -24.93 58.60
C ASN A 848 33.71 -24.77 59.65
N GLY A 849 34.46 -23.67 59.62
CA GLY A 849 35.41 -23.27 60.67
C GLY A 849 36.54 -24.27 60.95
N GLU A 850 36.82 -25.21 60.05
CA GLU A 850 37.79 -26.30 60.26
C GLU A 850 39.25 -25.89 59.97
N SER A 851 39.51 -24.84 59.17
CA SER A 851 40.87 -24.35 58.87
C SER A 851 40.86 -22.91 58.30
N PRO A 852 41.84 -22.03 58.64
CA PRO A 852 41.98 -20.68 58.05
C PRO A 852 42.11 -20.65 56.52
N SER A 853 42.63 -21.71 55.90
CA SER A 853 42.91 -21.79 54.46
C SER A 853 41.86 -22.56 53.64
N ALA A 854 40.87 -23.17 54.30
CA ALA A 854 39.86 -24.02 53.66
C ALA A 854 38.45 -23.84 54.29
N SER A 855 38.14 -22.61 54.71
CA SER A 855 36.90 -22.26 55.41
C SER A 855 36.10 -21.16 54.70
N ASP A 856 34.81 -21.11 54.98
CA ASP A 856 33.97 -19.95 54.68
C ASP A 856 34.53 -18.70 55.37
N GLN A 857 34.30 -17.52 54.79
CA GLN A 857 34.78 -16.23 55.30
C GLN A 857 33.62 -15.39 55.82
N ILE A 858 33.73 -14.92 57.06
CA ILE A 858 32.85 -13.89 57.63
C ILE A 858 33.68 -12.62 57.81
N ILE A 859 33.32 -11.55 57.11
CA ILE A 859 34.03 -10.28 57.09
C ILE A 859 33.19 -9.22 57.82
N LEU A 860 33.74 -8.61 58.86
CA LEU A 860 33.15 -7.45 59.53
C LEU A 860 33.68 -6.18 58.87
N ARG A 861 32.96 -5.63 57.89
CA ARG A 861 33.50 -4.58 57.01
C ARG A 861 33.74 -3.25 57.74
N ASP A 862 32.79 -2.84 58.59
CA ASP A 862 32.78 -1.51 59.21
C ASP A 862 33.40 -1.50 60.62
N ILE A 863 34.06 -2.60 61.01
CA ILE A 863 34.74 -2.75 62.30
C ILE A 863 36.22 -2.98 62.02
N PRO A 864 37.06 -1.94 62.15
CA PRO A 864 38.51 -2.08 61.95
C PRO A 864 39.13 -3.07 62.94
N ARG A 865 40.10 -3.87 62.49
CA ARG A 865 40.87 -4.78 63.35
C ARG A 865 41.47 -4.09 64.57
N SER A 866 41.92 -2.84 64.43
CA SER A 866 42.50 -2.02 65.50
C SER A 866 41.52 -1.69 66.63
N GLN A 867 40.20 -1.76 66.36
CA GLN A 867 39.18 -1.57 67.39
C GLN A 867 38.90 -2.86 68.17
N ILE A 868 39.26 -4.04 67.66
CA ILE A 868 39.03 -5.33 68.30
C ILE A 868 40.17 -5.63 69.28
N ILE A 869 39.88 -5.58 70.57
CA ILE A 869 40.84 -5.85 71.66
C ILE A 869 40.70 -7.27 72.23
N GLY A 870 39.61 -7.97 71.91
CA GLY A 870 39.40 -9.38 72.29
C GLY A 870 38.26 -10.03 71.52
N VAL A 871 38.24 -11.36 71.52
CA VAL A 871 37.13 -12.17 71.00
C VAL A 871 36.80 -13.23 72.05
N ASP A 872 35.57 -13.19 72.54
CA ASP A 872 35.00 -14.08 73.55
C ASP A 872 33.98 -15.03 72.91
N PHE A 873 33.78 -16.18 73.56
CA PHE A 873 32.73 -17.14 73.24
C PHE A 873 31.90 -17.37 74.51
N PRO A 874 30.87 -16.54 74.76
CA PRO A 874 30.10 -16.61 76.01
C PRO A 874 29.34 -17.94 76.15
N ASP A 875 29.05 -18.60 75.03
CA ASP A 875 28.43 -19.92 74.95
C ASP A 875 28.80 -20.62 73.63
N ASP A 876 28.19 -21.78 73.38
CA ASP A 876 28.46 -22.62 72.20
C ASP A 876 28.06 -21.98 70.86
N ASP A 877 27.13 -21.03 70.85
CA ASP A 877 26.43 -20.54 69.66
C ASP A 877 26.70 -19.06 69.34
N HIS A 878 27.51 -18.37 70.14
CA HIS A 878 27.79 -16.95 69.99
C HIS A 878 29.29 -16.64 69.91
N VAL A 879 29.63 -15.70 69.02
CA VAL A 879 30.95 -15.05 68.94
C VAL A 879 30.80 -13.61 69.37
N GLU A 880 31.56 -13.16 70.36
CA GLU A 880 31.50 -11.80 70.90
C GLU A 880 32.82 -11.07 70.70
N PHE A 881 32.82 -9.99 69.91
CA PHE A 881 33.99 -9.13 69.71
C PHE A 881 33.99 -8.02 70.76
N VAL A 882 35.05 -7.97 71.58
CA VAL A 882 35.28 -6.92 72.55
C VAL A 882 36.05 -5.79 71.87
N LEU A 883 35.45 -4.61 71.83
CA LEU A 883 35.99 -3.43 71.18
C LEU A 883 36.59 -2.45 72.20
N SER A 884 37.50 -1.59 71.74
CA SER A 884 38.07 -0.48 72.54
C SER A 884 36.95 0.32 73.24
N GLY A 885 37.05 0.50 74.56
CA GLY A 885 36.01 1.16 75.37
C GLY A 885 34.96 0.22 75.97
N ASP A 886 35.23 -1.10 76.03
CA ASP A 886 34.37 -2.16 76.60
C ASP A 886 33.01 -2.35 75.90
N ARG A 887 32.92 -1.92 74.64
CA ARG A 887 31.74 -2.18 73.80
C ARG A 887 31.82 -3.59 73.22
N ARG A 888 30.77 -4.39 73.38
CA ARG A 888 30.70 -5.78 72.91
C ARG A 888 29.77 -5.92 71.70
N LEU A 889 30.22 -6.62 70.67
CA LEU A 889 29.44 -6.95 69.48
C LEU A 889 29.22 -8.46 69.43
N ARG A 890 27.98 -8.90 69.53
CA ARG A 890 27.62 -10.33 69.57
C ARG A 890 27.03 -10.78 68.25
N MET A 891 27.57 -11.86 67.71
CA MET A 891 27.12 -12.51 66.49
C MET A 891 26.66 -13.93 66.80
N THR A 892 25.51 -14.33 66.26
CA THR A 892 24.97 -15.69 66.45
C THR A 892 25.48 -16.63 65.35
N VAL A 893 26.37 -17.54 65.72
CA VAL A 893 26.97 -18.57 64.86
C VAL A 893 26.87 -19.91 65.59
N PRO A 894 25.78 -20.69 65.38
CA PRO A 894 25.57 -21.92 66.12
C PRO A 894 26.74 -22.91 66.03
N GLY A 895 27.19 -23.41 67.17
CA GLY A 895 28.31 -24.35 67.31
C GLY A 895 29.72 -23.75 67.23
N ALA A 896 29.87 -22.42 67.09
CA ALA A 896 31.18 -21.77 66.99
C ALA A 896 32.08 -21.99 68.22
N GLY A 897 31.52 -22.05 69.43
CA GLY A 897 32.28 -22.28 70.68
C GLY A 897 32.90 -23.68 70.80
N LYS A 898 32.50 -24.64 69.96
CA LYS A 898 32.95 -26.04 69.97
C LYS A 898 34.07 -26.35 68.95
N LYS A 899 34.45 -25.40 68.10
CA LYS A 899 35.37 -25.64 66.98
C LYS A 899 36.85 -25.54 67.40
N PRO A 900 37.75 -26.41 66.88
CA PRO A 900 39.14 -26.52 67.34
C PRO A 900 40.07 -25.37 66.88
N ALA A 901 39.76 -24.67 65.79
CA ALA A 901 40.50 -23.50 65.31
C ALA A 901 39.85 -22.20 65.81
N ARG A 902 40.45 -21.57 66.82
CA ARG A 902 39.86 -20.42 67.55
C ARG A 902 40.14 -19.07 66.88
N TYR A 903 39.65 -18.88 65.64
CA TYR A 903 39.70 -17.66 64.81
C TYR A 903 41.11 -17.15 64.41
N ASP A 904 41.20 -16.51 63.24
CA ASP A 904 42.34 -15.69 62.81
C ASP A 904 41.81 -14.28 62.51
N LEU A 905 42.40 -13.26 63.12
CA LEU A 905 42.03 -11.87 62.93
C LEU A 905 43.07 -11.19 62.03
N SER A 906 42.81 -11.19 60.73
CA SER A 906 43.62 -10.51 59.72
C SER A 906 43.02 -9.15 59.32
N ASP A 907 43.88 -8.23 58.87
CA ASP A 907 43.41 -6.99 58.23
C ASP A 907 42.70 -7.33 56.92
N GLY A 908 41.57 -6.65 56.65
CA GLY A 908 40.80 -6.83 55.42
C GLY A 908 41.62 -6.47 54.16
N PRO A 909 41.32 -7.04 52.98
CA PRO A 909 42.18 -6.92 51.80
C PRO A 909 42.41 -5.49 51.31
N GLY A 910 43.69 -5.13 51.18
CA GLY A 910 44.21 -3.91 50.55
C GLY A 910 45.70 -3.97 50.18
N ASN A 911 46.31 -5.16 50.10
CA ASN A 911 47.69 -5.33 49.64
C ASN A 911 47.76 -6.40 48.53
N SER A 912 48.26 -5.99 47.36
CA SER A 912 48.23 -6.72 46.09
C SER A 912 48.93 -8.07 46.12
N THR A 913 48.44 -8.97 45.26
CA THR A 913 48.99 -10.28 44.90
C THR A 913 50.51 -10.27 44.81
N ILE A 914 51.18 -10.97 45.73
CA ILE A 914 52.59 -11.33 45.59
C ILE A 914 52.61 -12.58 44.71
N PHE A 915 53.08 -12.44 43.48
CA PHE A 915 53.33 -13.59 42.65
C PHE A 915 54.66 -14.24 43.08
N ALA A 916 54.60 -15.50 43.51
CA ALA A 916 55.77 -16.24 43.95
C ALA A 916 56.53 -16.85 42.75
N VAL A 917 57.87 -16.81 42.79
CA VAL A 917 58.79 -17.33 41.75
C VAL A 917 59.23 -18.76 42.06
N CYS A 918 58.78 -19.78 41.30
CA CYS A 918 58.90 -21.19 41.76
C CYS A 918 59.26 -22.19 40.65
N PHE A 919 60.01 -23.25 41.00
CA PHE A 919 60.24 -24.42 40.16
C PHE A 919 59.17 -25.49 40.40
N LEU A 920 58.68 -26.18 39.37
CA LEU A 920 57.76 -27.30 39.58
C LEU A 920 58.52 -28.59 39.98
N ALA A 921 57.82 -29.52 40.62
CA ALA A 921 58.38 -30.85 40.95
C ALA A 921 58.97 -31.53 39.70
N GLY A 922 60.15 -32.14 39.83
CA GLY A 922 60.86 -32.81 38.74
C GLY A 922 61.84 -31.94 37.95
N THR A 923 61.96 -30.65 38.27
CA THR A 923 63.04 -29.79 37.75
C THR A 923 64.37 -30.18 38.35
N LEU A 924 65.39 -30.42 37.52
CA LEU A 924 66.72 -30.83 37.95
C LEU A 924 67.64 -29.62 38.14
N VAL A 925 68.12 -29.41 39.35
CA VAL A 925 69.07 -28.34 39.70
C VAL A 925 70.48 -28.92 39.79
N ARG A 926 71.45 -28.21 39.21
CA ARG A 926 72.85 -28.66 39.18
C ARG A 926 73.54 -28.48 40.54
N THR A 927 74.04 -29.59 41.10
CA THR A 927 74.81 -29.62 42.35
C THR A 927 76.24 -30.13 42.11
N PRO A 928 77.20 -29.91 43.04
CA PRO A 928 78.54 -30.49 42.94
C PRO A 928 78.55 -32.02 42.78
N GLU A 929 77.55 -32.70 43.32
CA GLU A 929 77.40 -34.16 43.28
C GLU A 929 76.62 -34.68 42.05
N GLY A 930 76.19 -33.79 41.16
CA GLY A 930 75.36 -34.11 39.99
C GLY A 930 74.04 -33.34 39.97
N GLU A 931 73.16 -33.62 39.02
CA GLU A 931 71.85 -32.98 38.97
C GLU A 931 70.88 -33.64 39.96
N ARG A 932 70.19 -32.84 40.78
CA ARG A 932 69.20 -33.30 41.77
C ARG A 932 67.85 -32.65 41.51
N ALA A 933 66.77 -33.43 41.67
CA ALA A 933 65.42 -32.90 41.55
C ALA A 933 65.13 -31.89 42.67
N VAL A 934 64.48 -30.77 42.33
CA VAL A 934 64.27 -29.63 43.24
C VAL A 934 63.52 -30.03 44.53
N GLU A 935 62.59 -30.97 44.44
CA GLU A 935 61.85 -31.52 45.59
C GLU A 935 62.70 -32.33 46.58
N THR A 936 63.94 -32.68 46.19
CA THR A 936 64.88 -33.45 47.03
C THR A 936 65.97 -32.58 47.65
N ILE A 937 66.01 -31.29 47.33
CA ILE A 937 66.97 -30.33 47.87
C ILE A 937 66.47 -29.85 49.24
N ALA A 938 67.35 -29.85 50.23
CA ALA A 938 67.06 -29.42 51.60
C ALA A 938 67.99 -28.28 52.04
N PRO A 939 67.59 -27.46 53.03
CA PRO A 939 68.49 -26.51 53.66
C PRO A 939 69.78 -27.20 54.12
N GLY A 940 70.93 -26.64 53.73
CA GLY A 940 72.24 -27.23 53.98
C GLY A 940 72.89 -27.87 52.76
N ASP A 941 72.14 -28.26 51.73
CA ASP A 941 72.68 -28.79 50.47
C ASP A 941 73.50 -27.73 49.71
N LEU A 942 74.45 -28.18 48.88
CA LEU A 942 75.26 -27.31 48.03
C LEU A 942 74.71 -27.30 46.60
N VAL A 943 74.60 -26.12 46.00
CA VAL A 943 74.20 -25.95 44.59
C VAL A 943 75.23 -25.11 43.85
N TYR A 944 75.38 -25.34 42.54
CA TYR A 944 76.15 -24.41 41.72
C TYR A 944 75.33 -23.16 41.45
N VAL A 945 75.90 -22.01 41.80
CA VAL A 945 75.36 -20.69 41.48
C VAL A 945 76.25 -20.00 40.44
N TYR A 946 75.66 -19.08 39.71
CA TYR A 946 76.32 -18.33 38.66
C TYR A 946 76.17 -16.83 38.93
N HIS A 947 77.30 -16.15 39.08
CA HIS A 947 77.39 -14.70 39.29
C HIS A 947 78.24 -14.11 38.17
N ASN A 948 77.68 -13.18 37.38
CA ASN A 948 78.40 -12.52 36.27
C ASN A 948 79.13 -13.50 35.31
N GLY A 949 78.60 -14.71 35.13
CA GLY A 949 79.19 -15.76 34.28
C GLY A 949 80.24 -16.65 34.95
N CYS A 950 80.59 -16.40 36.22
CA CYS A 950 81.46 -17.27 37.02
C CYS A 950 80.63 -18.28 37.82
N GLN A 951 81.06 -19.54 37.81
CA GLN A 951 80.43 -20.62 38.56
C GLN A 951 81.03 -20.73 39.96
N GLU A 952 80.19 -20.68 40.98
CA GLU A 952 80.53 -20.82 42.40
C GLU A 952 79.64 -21.86 43.06
N VAL A 953 80.00 -22.31 44.27
CA VAL A 953 79.16 -23.22 45.06
C VAL A 953 78.62 -22.45 46.27
N GLN A 954 77.30 -22.47 46.44
CA GLN A 954 76.65 -21.88 47.61
C GLN A 954 75.76 -22.90 48.32
N ARG A 955 75.60 -22.69 49.63
CA ARG A 955 74.67 -23.47 50.45
C ARG A 955 73.25 -22.98 50.25
N VAL A 956 72.31 -23.91 50.14
CA VAL A 956 70.87 -23.64 50.21
C VAL A 956 70.51 -23.31 51.66
N THR A 957 70.00 -22.11 51.90
CA THR A 957 69.65 -21.58 53.23
C THR A 957 68.19 -21.83 53.58
N TRP A 958 67.31 -21.93 52.57
CA TRP A 958 65.89 -22.19 52.77
C TRP A 958 65.26 -22.90 51.56
N VAL A 959 64.25 -23.72 51.83
CA VAL A 959 63.42 -24.36 50.81
C VAL A 959 61.95 -24.21 51.19
N GLY A 960 61.13 -23.71 50.26
CA GLY A 960 59.69 -23.55 50.44
C GLY A 960 58.89 -24.39 49.47
N GLN A 961 57.72 -24.88 49.87
CA GLN A 961 56.85 -25.68 49.00
C GLN A 961 55.38 -25.22 49.07
N ARG A 962 54.68 -25.30 47.93
CA ARG A 962 53.22 -25.12 47.86
C ARG A 962 52.59 -25.88 46.69
N SER A 963 51.30 -26.17 46.79
CA SER A 963 50.49 -26.77 45.72
C SER A 963 49.40 -25.80 45.22
N VAL A 964 49.12 -25.83 43.92
CA VAL A 964 48.12 -25.01 43.22
C VAL A 964 47.10 -25.90 42.53
N GLU A 965 45.84 -25.49 42.56
CA GLU A 965 44.72 -26.09 41.81
C GLU A 965 44.11 -25.01 40.91
N CYS A 966 44.03 -25.27 39.61
CA CYS A 966 43.56 -24.33 38.60
C CYS A 966 42.13 -24.73 38.19
N THR A 967 41.12 -23.88 38.45
CA THR A 967 39.72 -24.13 38.09
C THR A 967 39.31 -23.41 36.81
N GLU A 968 38.61 -24.10 35.90
CA GLU A 968 38.22 -23.62 34.57
C GLU A 968 37.12 -22.52 34.54
N SER A 969 36.70 -21.97 35.68
CA SER A 969 35.55 -21.04 35.71
C SER A 969 35.93 -19.57 35.49
N ALA A 970 35.49 -19.06 34.33
CA ALA A 970 35.23 -17.66 33.95
C ALA A 970 36.45 -16.73 33.71
N ARG A 971 36.71 -16.52 32.41
CA ARG A 971 37.75 -15.68 31.76
C ARG A 971 39.14 -16.29 31.89
N PHE A 972 39.77 -16.52 30.74
CA PHE A 972 41.14 -17.01 30.62
C PHE A 972 42.05 -16.04 31.40
N GLU A 973 42.49 -16.38 32.61
CA GLU A 973 43.57 -15.68 33.31
C GLU A 973 44.83 -16.55 33.14
N PRO A 974 45.73 -16.24 32.18
CA PRO A 974 46.90 -17.06 31.89
C PRO A 974 47.85 -17.22 33.09
N THR A 975 47.70 -16.39 34.12
CA THR A 975 48.58 -16.32 35.30
C THR A 975 48.46 -17.51 36.26
N ASP A 976 47.41 -18.33 36.16
CA ASP A 976 47.19 -19.43 37.10
C ASP A 976 47.88 -20.74 36.66
N TYR A 977 48.16 -20.87 35.36
CA TYR A 977 48.82 -22.04 34.77
C TYR A 977 50.35 -21.88 34.71
N PRO A 978 51.13 -22.96 34.90
CA PRO A 978 52.58 -22.89 34.82
C PRO A 978 53.04 -22.59 33.40
N VAL A 979 54.21 -21.97 33.25
CA VAL A 979 54.88 -21.78 31.96
C VAL A 979 55.78 -22.98 31.69
N ARG A 980 55.56 -23.61 30.54
CA ARG A 980 56.43 -24.63 29.96
C ARG A 980 57.40 -23.99 28.99
N VAL A 981 58.68 -24.13 29.26
CA VAL A 981 59.77 -23.82 28.34
C VAL A 981 60.21 -25.14 27.73
N SER A 982 59.85 -25.38 26.46
CA SER A 982 60.15 -26.65 25.79
C SER A 982 61.65 -26.88 25.61
N ALA A 983 62.06 -28.14 25.55
CA ALA A 983 63.45 -28.49 25.23
C ALA A 983 63.95 -27.77 23.97
N GLY A 984 65.09 -27.08 24.07
CA GLY A 984 65.70 -26.31 22.97
C GLY A 984 65.04 -24.96 22.65
N ALA A 985 64.09 -24.49 23.45
CA ALA A 985 63.32 -23.27 23.19
C ALA A 985 64.17 -22.00 23.20
N LEU A 986 65.24 -21.95 24.00
CA LEU A 986 66.08 -20.76 24.22
C LEU A 986 67.40 -20.81 23.44
N GLY A 987 67.86 -22.01 23.07
CA GLY A 987 69.10 -22.26 22.34
C GLY A 987 69.24 -23.76 22.02
N ASP A 988 70.27 -24.16 21.28
CA ASP A 988 70.48 -25.59 20.96
C ASP A 988 70.72 -26.37 22.25
N GLY A 989 69.79 -27.26 22.61
CA GLY A 989 69.84 -28.01 23.86
C GLY A 989 69.55 -27.19 25.13
N VAL A 990 68.94 -25.99 25.03
CA VAL A 990 68.63 -25.12 26.19
C VAL A 990 67.14 -24.77 26.22
N PRO A 991 66.38 -25.18 27.27
CA PRO A 991 66.74 -26.22 28.23
C PRO A 991 66.91 -27.58 27.52
N TYR A 992 67.62 -28.56 28.11
CA TYR A 992 67.83 -29.86 27.45
C TYR A 992 66.61 -30.81 27.57
N LYS A 993 65.66 -30.44 28.44
CA LYS A 993 64.33 -31.04 28.61
C LYS A 993 63.32 -29.94 28.90
N ASP A 994 62.03 -30.27 28.87
CA ASP A 994 60.99 -29.31 29.22
C ASP A 994 61.16 -28.83 30.67
N LEU A 995 61.29 -27.52 30.84
CA LEU A 995 61.37 -26.84 32.13
C LEU A 995 59.99 -26.26 32.45
N LEU A 996 59.46 -26.62 33.62
CA LEU A 996 58.17 -26.15 34.12
C LEU A 996 58.38 -25.21 35.31
N ILE A 997 57.94 -23.97 35.15
CA ILE A 997 58.11 -22.89 36.13
C ILE A 997 56.83 -22.06 36.23
N THR A 998 56.67 -21.32 37.32
CA THR A 998 55.54 -20.38 37.45
C THR A 998 55.70 -19.17 36.52
N PRO A 999 54.61 -18.48 36.12
CA PRO A 999 54.68 -17.36 35.17
C PRO A 999 55.60 -16.20 35.54
N GLU A 1000 55.85 -15.97 36.83
CA GLU A 1000 56.73 -14.91 37.30
C GLU A 1000 58.17 -15.35 37.56
N HIS A 1001 58.49 -16.64 37.44
CA HIS A 1001 59.85 -17.11 37.67
C HIS A 1001 60.79 -16.51 36.61
N CYS A 1002 61.86 -15.84 37.04
CA CYS A 1002 62.74 -15.17 36.10
C CYS A 1002 63.80 -16.11 35.52
N LEU A 1003 63.99 -16.02 34.21
CA LEU A 1003 65.08 -16.63 33.49
C LEU A 1003 66.17 -15.58 33.25
N TYR A 1004 67.44 -15.99 33.41
CA TYR A 1004 68.57 -15.11 33.14
C TYR A 1004 68.93 -15.15 31.65
N LEU A 1005 68.63 -14.07 30.93
CA LEU A 1005 68.84 -13.94 29.49
C LEU A 1005 69.49 -12.58 29.18
N ASP A 1006 70.52 -12.60 28.33
CA ASP A 1006 71.22 -11.41 27.83
C ASP A 1006 71.61 -10.38 28.92
N GLY A 1007 71.97 -10.85 30.12
CA GLY A 1007 72.47 -10.03 31.22
C GLY A 1007 71.44 -9.57 32.25
N ALA A 1008 70.17 -9.96 32.10
CA ALA A 1008 69.09 -9.56 33.01
C ALA A 1008 68.14 -10.72 33.33
N LEU A 1009 67.38 -10.55 34.40
CA LEU A 1009 66.28 -11.43 34.79
C LEU A 1009 65.01 -11.02 34.05
N ILE A 1010 64.35 -11.97 33.39
CA ILE A 1010 63.09 -11.76 32.67
C ILE A 1010 62.05 -12.77 33.17
N PRO A 1011 60.87 -12.33 33.63
CA PRO A 1011 59.80 -13.24 34.01
C PRO A 1011 59.31 -14.13 32.86
N ALA A 1012 59.10 -15.42 33.14
CA ALA A 1012 58.77 -16.43 32.12
C ALA A 1012 57.54 -16.09 31.26
N ARG A 1013 56.48 -15.48 31.83
CA ARG A 1013 55.27 -15.09 31.07
C ARG A 1013 55.61 -14.15 29.92
N MET A 1014 56.62 -13.28 30.09
CA MET A 1014 56.93 -12.25 29.11
C MET A 1014 57.62 -12.81 27.87
N LEU A 1015 58.03 -14.08 27.96
CA LEU A 1015 58.69 -14.83 26.90
C LEU A 1015 57.73 -15.81 26.20
N VAL A 1016 56.47 -15.92 26.66
CA VAL A 1016 55.47 -16.84 26.09
C VAL A 1016 55.21 -16.48 24.64
N ASN A 1017 55.53 -17.39 23.73
CA ASN A 1017 55.38 -17.20 22.29
C ASN A 1017 54.28 -18.08 21.68
N GLY A 1018 53.58 -18.86 22.51
CA GLY A 1018 52.47 -19.71 22.08
C GLY A 1018 52.90 -21.01 21.41
N ARG A 1019 54.22 -21.29 21.29
CA ARG A 1019 54.73 -22.50 20.65
C ARG A 1019 55.83 -23.21 21.43
N SER A 1020 57.01 -22.59 21.59
CA SER A 1020 58.13 -23.19 22.35
C SER A 1020 58.17 -22.74 23.81
N ILE A 1021 57.47 -21.66 24.14
CA ILE A 1021 57.23 -21.20 25.50
C ILE A 1021 55.73 -20.95 25.61
N THR A 1022 55.03 -21.74 26.42
CA THR A 1022 53.56 -21.77 26.50
C THR A 1022 53.08 -21.82 27.94
N HIS A 1023 51.88 -21.30 28.19
CA HIS A 1023 51.15 -21.66 29.40
C HIS A 1023 50.63 -23.09 29.24
N ASP A 1024 50.95 -23.95 30.20
CA ASP A 1024 50.56 -25.35 30.17
C ASP A 1024 49.22 -25.56 30.86
N THR A 1025 48.15 -25.43 30.08
CA THR A 1025 46.79 -25.61 30.55
C THR A 1025 46.39 -27.06 30.82
N SER A 1026 47.27 -28.04 30.53
CA SER A 1026 47.02 -29.45 30.84
C SER A 1026 47.25 -29.79 32.31
N LEU A 1027 48.00 -28.97 33.04
CA LEU A 1027 48.29 -29.15 34.47
C LEU A 1027 47.27 -28.37 35.31
N THR A 1028 46.14 -29.01 35.61
CA THR A 1028 45.08 -28.43 36.46
C THR A 1028 45.41 -28.51 37.96
N ARG A 1029 46.46 -29.25 38.34
CA ARG A 1029 47.03 -29.26 39.70
C ARG A 1029 48.54 -29.52 39.66
N TYR A 1030 49.34 -28.70 40.34
CA TYR A 1030 50.80 -28.85 40.41
C TYR A 1030 51.37 -28.44 41.77
N SER A 1031 52.56 -28.94 42.10
CA SER A 1031 53.34 -28.50 43.27
C SER A 1031 54.62 -27.83 42.82
N TYR A 1032 55.00 -26.78 43.52
CA TYR A 1032 56.20 -26.01 43.25
C TYR A 1032 57.06 -25.83 44.49
N TYR A 1033 58.35 -25.56 44.24
CA TYR A 1033 59.42 -25.44 45.22
C TYR A 1033 60.20 -24.14 45.00
N HIS A 1034 60.66 -23.57 46.10
CA HIS A 1034 61.60 -22.45 46.16
C HIS A 1034 62.91 -22.95 46.75
N ILE A 1035 64.04 -22.51 46.22
CA ILE A 1035 65.34 -22.71 46.84
C ILE A 1035 66.00 -21.34 47.01
N GLU A 1036 66.38 -21.01 48.23
CA GLU A 1036 67.14 -19.80 48.57
C GLU A 1036 68.58 -20.19 48.88
N THR A 1037 69.53 -19.40 48.40
CA THR A 1037 70.96 -19.58 48.63
C THR A 1037 71.51 -18.47 49.52
N GLN A 1038 72.76 -18.61 49.99
CA GLN A 1038 73.42 -17.63 50.88
C GLN A 1038 73.37 -16.19 50.35
N THR A 1039 73.41 -16.02 49.04
CA THR A 1039 73.04 -14.77 48.36
C THR A 1039 71.98 -15.08 47.32
N HIS A 1040 71.16 -14.09 46.96
CA HIS A 1040 70.33 -14.20 45.77
C HIS A 1040 71.22 -14.41 44.54
N ALA A 1041 70.99 -15.48 43.77
CA ALA A 1041 71.89 -15.93 42.71
C ALA A 1041 71.12 -16.57 41.56
N THR A 1042 71.79 -16.89 40.45
CA THR A 1042 71.20 -17.74 39.40
C THR A 1042 71.72 -19.18 39.52
N VAL A 1043 70.86 -20.15 39.31
CA VAL A 1043 71.16 -21.60 39.33
C VAL A 1043 70.87 -22.22 37.98
N MET A 1044 71.57 -23.31 37.65
CA MET A 1044 71.28 -24.08 36.44
C MET A 1044 70.16 -25.08 36.72
N ALA A 1045 69.00 -24.90 36.10
CA ALA A 1045 67.81 -25.73 36.20
C ALA A 1045 67.43 -26.31 34.83
N ASP A 1046 67.42 -27.64 34.69
CA ASP A 1046 67.17 -28.37 33.42
C ASP A 1046 67.99 -27.83 32.22
N GLY A 1047 69.20 -27.30 32.49
CA GLY A 1047 70.10 -26.72 31.50
C GLY A 1047 69.92 -25.22 31.22
N MET A 1048 69.09 -24.51 32.01
CA MET A 1048 68.85 -23.07 31.88
C MET A 1048 69.18 -22.30 33.17
N LEU A 1049 69.82 -21.13 33.04
CA LEU A 1049 70.07 -20.23 34.18
C LEU A 1049 68.77 -19.55 34.62
N SER A 1050 68.38 -19.83 35.87
CA SER A 1050 67.13 -19.34 36.47
C SER A 1050 67.40 -18.78 37.86
N GLU A 1051 66.54 -17.88 38.33
CA GLU A 1051 66.70 -17.16 39.59
C GLU A 1051 66.53 -18.08 40.84
N THR A 1052 67.30 -17.86 41.91
CA THR A 1052 66.99 -18.42 43.25
C THR A 1052 65.98 -17.54 43.98
N TYR A 1053 65.35 -18.04 45.04
CA TYR A 1053 64.34 -17.26 45.75
C TYR A 1053 64.95 -16.02 46.42
N LEU A 1054 64.33 -14.86 46.18
CA LEU A 1054 64.62 -13.59 46.86
C LEU A 1054 63.59 -13.32 47.95
N ASP A 1055 64.05 -13.27 49.20
CA ASP A 1055 63.18 -12.90 50.31
C ASP A 1055 62.90 -11.40 50.34
N THR A 1056 61.66 -11.04 50.03
CA THR A 1056 61.13 -9.67 50.09
C THR A 1056 60.12 -9.50 51.23
N GLY A 1057 60.09 -10.44 52.20
CA GLY A 1057 59.17 -10.44 53.34
C GLY A 1057 57.92 -11.30 53.14
N ASN A 1058 57.95 -12.28 52.23
CA ASN A 1058 56.80 -13.12 51.83
C ASN A 1058 56.94 -14.61 52.20
N ARG A 1059 57.92 -14.99 53.02
CA ARG A 1059 58.20 -16.39 53.40
C ARG A 1059 57.05 -17.08 54.14
N ASP A 1060 56.27 -16.36 54.96
CA ASP A 1060 55.23 -16.94 55.83
C ASP A 1060 54.08 -17.61 55.07
N GLY A 1061 53.92 -17.35 53.77
CA GLY A 1061 52.90 -17.97 52.90
C GLY A 1061 53.33 -19.25 52.18
N LEU A 1062 54.55 -19.75 52.44
CA LEU A 1062 55.19 -20.88 51.75
C LEU A 1062 55.64 -21.91 52.81
N GLY A 1063 54.96 -23.06 52.90
CA GLY A 1063 55.16 -24.03 53.99
C GLY A 1063 56.58 -24.60 54.05
N SER A 1064 57.21 -24.60 55.23
CA SER A 1064 58.54 -25.17 55.48
C SER A 1064 58.45 -26.69 55.73
N GLY A 1065 58.98 -27.50 54.80
CA GLY A 1065 58.99 -28.96 54.90
C GLY A 1065 60.27 -29.52 55.52
N ARG A 1066 60.10 -30.30 56.62
CA ARG A 1066 61.03 -31.26 57.28
C ARG A 1066 62.19 -30.71 58.14
N GLY A 1067 62.06 -30.94 59.46
CA GLY A 1067 63.17 -31.01 60.43
C GLY A 1067 63.32 -29.76 61.30
N GLY A 1068 62.80 -29.80 62.54
CA GLY A 1068 62.82 -28.66 63.45
C GLY A 1068 64.11 -28.49 64.25
N ILE A 1069 64.40 -27.24 64.66
CA ILE A 1069 65.06 -26.87 65.94
C ILE A 1069 64.43 -25.56 66.47
N ALA A 1070 64.37 -25.49 67.81
CA ALA A 1070 63.78 -24.58 68.78
C ALA A 1070 64.26 -23.10 68.78
N PRO A 1071 63.59 -22.20 69.55
CA PRO A 1071 63.66 -20.74 69.40
C PRO A 1071 64.86 -20.12 70.12
N GLY A 1072 65.43 -19.06 69.53
CA GLY A 1072 66.38 -18.17 70.20
C GLY A 1072 67.48 -17.63 69.29
N ALA A 1073 67.22 -16.53 68.60
CA ALA A 1073 68.22 -15.51 68.26
C ALA A 1073 67.47 -14.28 67.70
N THR A 1074 67.47 -13.19 68.45
CA THR A 1074 67.15 -11.86 67.93
C THR A 1074 68.23 -11.48 66.91
N ALA A 1075 67.89 -11.50 65.62
CA ALA A 1075 68.69 -10.86 64.59
C ALA A 1075 67.94 -9.60 64.14
N GLU A 1076 68.53 -8.44 64.43
CA GLU A 1076 68.13 -7.15 63.88
C GLU A 1076 68.07 -7.25 62.35
N VAL A 1077 66.90 -6.99 61.77
CA VAL A 1077 66.75 -6.85 60.32
C VAL A 1077 67.39 -5.51 59.92
N SER A 1078 68.57 -5.60 59.30
CA SER A 1078 69.22 -4.50 58.60
C SER A 1078 68.29 -3.92 57.54
N GLN A 1079 68.06 -2.59 57.59
CA GLN A 1079 67.36 -1.79 56.59
C GLN A 1079 68.20 -1.60 55.30
N SER A 1080 68.64 -2.70 54.68
CA SER A 1080 69.33 -2.67 53.38
C SER A 1080 68.51 -3.46 52.36
N GLN A 1081 68.22 -2.84 51.21
CA GLN A 1081 67.54 -3.49 50.08
C GLN A 1081 68.21 -4.83 49.72
N PRO A 1082 67.45 -5.88 49.35
CA PRO A 1082 68.03 -7.15 48.93
C PRO A 1082 68.96 -6.95 47.72
N VAL A 1083 70.17 -7.50 47.78
CA VAL A 1083 71.11 -7.46 46.63
C VAL A 1083 70.67 -8.49 45.60
N MET A 1084 70.32 -8.04 44.39
CA MET A 1084 69.86 -8.91 43.30
C MET A 1084 71.02 -9.63 42.61
N ALA A 1085 70.79 -10.87 42.17
CA ALA A 1085 71.74 -11.66 41.37
C ALA A 1085 72.08 -10.99 40.01
N ALA A 1086 71.10 -10.29 39.44
CA ALA A 1086 71.17 -9.56 38.18
C ALA A 1086 70.01 -8.54 38.14
N PRO A 1087 70.06 -7.49 37.29
CA PRO A 1087 68.95 -6.55 37.16
C PRO A 1087 67.69 -7.25 36.60
N LEU A 1088 66.53 -6.94 37.17
CA LEU A 1088 65.23 -7.28 36.58
C LEU A 1088 64.90 -6.23 35.51
N ASP A 1089 64.77 -6.65 34.25
CA ASP A 1089 64.40 -5.74 33.15
C ASP A 1089 63.14 -6.25 32.44
N VAL A 1090 62.02 -5.59 32.75
CA VAL A 1090 60.71 -5.83 32.14
C VAL A 1090 60.36 -4.78 31.08
N SER A 1091 61.32 -3.93 30.70
CA SER A 1091 61.08 -2.89 29.72
C SER A 1091 60.84 -3.51 28.34
N ARG A 1092 59.83 -2.99 27.63
CA ARG A 1092 59.52 -3.44 26.27
C ARG A 1092 60.75 -3.39 25.35
N ALA A 1093 61.56 -2.33 25.48
CA ALA A 1093 62.76 -2.13 24.67
C ALA A 1093 63.79 -3.26 24.83
N PHE A 1094 63.85 -3.89 26.00
CA PHE A 1094 64.74 -5.00 26.30
C PHE A 1094 64.11 -6.36 25.99
N VAL A 1095 62.86 -6.58 26.39
CA VAL A 1095 62.21 -7.91 26.29
C VAL A 1095 61.69 -8.22 24.88
N GLU A 1096 61.16 -7.23 24.14
CA GLU A 1096 60.58 -7.45 22.81
C GLU A 1096 61.61 -7.99 21.79
N PRO A 1097 62.87 -7.52 21.71
CA PRO A 1097 63.89 -8.12 20.85
C PRO A 1097 64.20 -9.59 21.20
N ILE A 1098 64.27 -9.92 22.48
CA ILE A 1098 64.54 -11.28 22.98
C ILE A 1098 63.36 -12.19 22.63
N TRP A 1099 62.13 -11.75 22.92
CA TRP A 1099 60.91 -12.46 22.54
C TRP A 1099 60.85 -12.72 21.04
N ASN A 1100 61.13 -11.71 20.20
CA ASN A 1100 61.14 -11.85 18.74
C ASN A 1100 62.21 -12.82 18.23
N ARG A 1101 63.37 -12.91 18.91
CA ARG A 1101 64.41 -13.90 18.61
C ARG A 1101 63.92 -15.31 18.90
N LEU A 1102 63.29 -15.53 20.06
CA LEU A 1102 62.76 -16.82 20.49
C LEU A 1102 61.54 -17.25 19.66
N ALA A 1103 60.62 -16.33 19.36
CA ALA A 1103 59.45 -16.59 18.51
C ALA A 1103 59.86 -16.99 17.08
N ARG A 1104 60.86 -16.31 16.48
CA ARG A 1104 61.41 -16.70 15.17
C ARG A 1104 62.06 -18.08 15.20
N ARG A 1105 62.82 -18.40 16.25
CA ARG A 1105 63.41 -19.74 16.45
C ARG A 1105 62.31 -20.82 16.53
N ALA A 1106 61.19 -20.52 17.15
CA ALA A 1106 60.03 -21.41 17.23
C ALA A 1106 59.18 -21.45 15.93
N GLY A 1107 59.51 -20.67 14.90
CA GLY A 1107 58.72 -20.57 13.68
C GLY A 1107 57.34 -19.93 13.89
N VAL A 1108 57.23 -18.97 14.82
CA VAL A 1108 56.02 -18.16 15.04
C VAL A 1108 56.10 -16.92 14.15
N GLU A 1109 55.25 -16.84 13.12
CA GLU A 1109 55.04 -15.59 12.38
C GLU A 1109 54.18 -14.65 13.23
N ARG A 1110 54.56 -13.36 13.24
CA ARG A 1110 53.97 -12.25 14.03
C ARG A 1110 52.52 -12.48 14.45
N ILE A 1111 52.23 -12.46 15.76
CA ILE A 1111 50.87 -12.51 16.31
C ILE A 1111 50.04 -11.39 15.68
N GLY A 1112 49.01 -11.75 14.92
CA GLY A 1112 48.16 -10.79 14.22
C GLY A 1112 47.43 -9.85 15.19
N ARG A 1113 47.42 -8.54 14.89
CA ARG A 1113 46.56 -7.55 15.57
C ARG A 1113 45.12 -8.09 15.55
N LEU A 1114 44.53 -8.31 16.73
CA LEU A 1114 43.09 -8.57 16.86
C LEU A 1114 42.31 -7.36 16.35
N THR A 1115 41.92 -7.37 15.08
CA THR A 1115 40.92 -6.44 14.53
C THR A 1115 39.54 -6.99 14.86
N GLY A 1116 38.98 -6.59 16.01
CA GLY A 1116 37.68 -7.02 16.48
C GLY A 1116 36.76 -5.84 16.76
N LYS A 1117 35.67 -5.76 15.97
CA LYS A 1117 34.40 -5.04 16.19
C LYS A 1117 34.47 -3.62 16.79
N THR A 1118 34.10 -2.64 15.96
CA THR A 1118 33.72 -1.28 16.37
C THR A 1118 32.59 -1.32 17.41
N THR A 1119 32.97 -1.39 18.67
CA THR A 1119 32.15 -1.02 19.82
C THR A 1119 32.09 0.51 19.90
N PRO A 1120 31.01 1.09 20.44
CA PRO A 1120 30.81 2.54 20.41
C PRO A 1120 31.96 3.28 21.11
N ARG A 1121 32.23 4.49 20.62
CA ARG A 1121 33.14 5.47 21.21
C ARG A 1121 32.72 5.80 22.66
N LEU A 1122 33.58 6.51 23.38
CA LEU A 1122 33.34 6.96 24.76
C LEU A 1122 31.90 7.45 24.92
N HIS A 1123 31.14 6.83 25.82
CA HIS A 1123 29.78 7.23 26.14
C HIS A 1123 29.58 7.22 27.65
N LEU A 1124 28.58 7.95 28.12
CA LEU A 1124 28.13 7.84 29.51
C LEU A 1124 26.95 6.90 29.58
N ARG A 1125 26.86 6.14 30.66
CA ARG A 1125 25.65 5.43 31.03
C ARG A 1125 25.14 5.97 32.35
N THR A 1126 23.90 6.44 32.40
CA THR A 1126 23.30 6.94 33.65
C THR A 1126 23.00 5.78 34.60
N GLU A 1127 22.71 6.08 35.87
CA GLU A 1127 22.21 5.10 36.85
C GLU A 1127 20.92 4.39 36.40
N ALA A 1128 20.10 5.04 35.56
CA ALA A 1128 18.91 4.48 34.93
C ALA A 1128 19.21 3.64 33.67
N GLY A 1129 20.49 3.45 33.33
CA GLY A 1129 20.94 2.66 32.18
C GLY A 1129 20.85 3.38 30.83
N GLU A 1130 20.45 4.65 30.80
CA GLU A 1130 20.40 5.46 29.58
C GLU A 1130 21.82 5.70 29.03
N ILE A 1131 22.01 5.49 27.74
CA ILE A 1131 23.28 5.72 27.06
C ILE A 1131 23.30 7.15 26.50
N LEU A 1132 24.17 7.99 27.07
CA LEU A 1132 24.40 9.35 26.62
C LEU A 1132 25.60 9.37 25.68
N GLN A 1133 25.36 9.72 24.42
CA GLN A 1133 26.42 9.97 23.44
C GLN A 1133 26.99 11.38 23.63
N ALA A 1134 28.27 11.57 23.29
CA ALA A 1134 28.88 12.89 23.32
C ALA A 1134 28.17 13.80 22.30
N VAL A 1135 27.64 14.94 22.75
CA VAL A 1135 26.99 15.93 21.89
C VAL A 1135 27.99 16.81 21.14
N ARG A 1136 29.26 16.82 21.61
CA ARG A 1136 30.38 17.50 20.96
C ARG A 1136 31.70 16.80 21.32
N GLU A 1137 32.57 16.66 20.34
CA GLU A 1137 33.95 16.17 20.49
C GLU A 1137 34.91 17.18 19.83
N ASN A 1138 35.88 17.73 20.57
CA ASN A 1138 36.94 18.58 20.02
C ASN A 1138 38.23 18.45 20.84
N ASP A 1139 39.38 18.24 20.19
CA ASP A 1139 40.72 18.12 20.82
C ASP A 1139 40.76 17.21 22.07
N GLY A 1140 40.09 16.05 22.01
CA GLY A 1140 40.04 15.09 23.13
C GLY A 1140 39.07 15.46 24.26
N CYS A 1141 38.32 16.57 24.15
CA CYS A 1141 37.26 16.92 25.08
C CYS A 1141 35.89 16.44 24.58
N HIS A 1142 35.22 15.62 25.38
CA HIS A 1142 33.90 15.06 25.11
C HIS A 1142 32.85 15.71 26.01
N VAL A 1143 31.78 16.24 25.41
CA VAL A 1143 30.72 16.97 26.12
C VAL A 1143 29.43 16.17 26.10
N PHE A 1144 28.78 16.02 27.26
CA PHE A 1144 27.56 15.24 27.44
C PHE A 1144 26.47 16.09 28.09
N HIS A 1145 25.25 16.04 27.56
CA HIS A 1145 24.09 16.60 28.25
C HIS A 1145 23.58 15.59 29.27
N LEU A 1146 23.45 15.99 30.53
CA LEU A 1146 23.00 15.14 31.61
C LEU A 1146 21.49 15.32 31.86
N PRO A 1147 20.72 14.22 31.95
CA PRO A 1147 19.33 14.27 32.37
C PRO A 1147 19.15 14.91 33.76
N GLU A 1148 17.98 15.52 33.97
CA GLU A 1148 17.59 16.02 35.29
C GLU A 1148 17.54 14.88 36.31
N GLY A 1149 18.01 15.13 37.54
CA GLY A 1149 18.03 14.13 38.60
C GLY A 1149 19.20 13.13 38.56
N CYS A 1150 19.99 13.08 37.47
CA CYS A 1150 21.14 12.18 37.37
C CYS A 1150 22.19 12.45 38.46
N SER A 1151 22.39 11.49 39.36
CA SER A 1151 23.32 11.61 40.50
C SER A 1151 24.67 10.95 40.23
N THR A 1152 24.70 9.97 39.33
CA THR A 1152 25.88 9.17 38.97
C THR A 1152 25.85 8.82 37.48
N VAL A 1153 27.02 8.84 36.84
CA VAL A 1153 27.22 8.33 35.47
C VAL A 1153 28.38 7.34 35.42
N HIS A 1154 28.32 6.39 34.51
CA HIS A 1154 29.39 5.46 34.20
C HIS A 1154 30.08 5.90 32.90
N ILE A 1155 31.38 6.16 32.97
CA ILE A 1155 32.22 6.45 31.82
C ILE A 1155 32.59 5.12 31.16
N CYS A 1156 31.99 4.84 30.02
CA CYS A 1156 32.13 3.56 29.32
C CYS A 1156 32.98 3.71 28.05
N SER A 1157 33.96 2.82 27.87
CA SER A 1157 34.79 2.76 26.67
C SER A 1157 35.21 1.30 26.37
N PRO A 1158 35.63 1.00 25.14
CA PRO A 1158 36.44 -0.20 24.90
C PRO A 1158 37.66 -0.19 25.83
N ALA A 1159 38.06 -1.36 26.32
CA ALA A 1159 39.25 -1.53 27.15
C ALA A 1159 39.95 -2.85 26.83
N ALA A 1160 41.27 -2.86 26.97
CA ALA A 1160 42.09 -4.06 26.76
C ALA A 1160 43.38 -4.01 27.58
N ARG A 1161 44.02 -5.17 27.77
CA ARG A 1161 45.31 -5.30 28.45
C ARG A 1161 46.47 -5.08 27.46
N PRO A 1162 47.41 -4.16 27.72
CA PRO A 1162 48.59 -3.98 26.87
C PRO A 1162 49.38 -5.27 26.63
N SER A 1163 49.54 -6.12 27.65
CA SER A 1163 50.18 -7.43 27.57
C SER A 1163 49.50 -8.43 26.62
N GLU A 1164 48.22 -8.24 26.31
CA GLU A 1164 47.44 -9.12 25.42
C GLU A 1164 47.34 -8.56 24.00
N VAL A 1165 47.28 -7.24 23.84
CA VAL A 1165 47.07 -6.58 22.54
C VAL A 1165 48.36 -6.15 21.86
N ILE A 1166 49.37 -5.73 22.63
CA ILE A 1166 50.70 -5.35 22.10
C ILE A 1166 51.60 -6.59 22.02
N GLY A 1167 51.55 -7.43 23.06
CA GLY A 1167 52.27 -8.70 23.14
C GLY A 1167 52.73 -9.01 24.57
N PRO A 1168 53.05 -10.28 24.88
CA PRO A 1168 53.40 -10.72 26.24
C PRO A 1168 54.69 -10.08 26.78
N PHE A 1169 55.55 -9.54 25.91
CA PHE A 1169 56.74 -8.76 26.26
C PHE A 1169 56.43 -7.35 26.84
N VAL A 1170 55.16 -7.03 27.11
CA VAL A 1170 54.72 -5.84 27.83
C VAL A 1170 54.20 -6.24 29.21
N ASP A 1171 54.74 -5.64 30.28
CA ASP A 1171 54.39 -5.99 31.66
C ASP A 1171 53.10 -5.32 32.18
N ASP A 1172 52.55 -4.34 31.47
CA ASP A 1172 51.28 -3.72 31.89
C ASP A 1172 50.10 -4.66 31.63
N ARG A 1173 49.59 -5.25 32.73
CA ARG A 1173 48.49 -6.22 32.76
C ARG A 1173 47.14 -5.58 33.10
N ARG A 1174 47.08 -4.25 33.20
CA ARG A 1174 45.84 -3.55 33.54
C ARG A 1174 44.90 -3.51 32.34
N MET A 1175 43.61 -3.72 32.59
CA MET A 1175 42.57 -3.51 31.58
C MET A 1175 42.41 -2.00 31.37
N LEU A 1176 42.96 -1.40 30.32
CA LEU A 1176 42.97 0.07 30.14
C LEU A 1176 41.89 0.52 29.16
N GLY A 1177 41.01 1.43 29.60
CA GLY A 1177 39.93 2.03 28.80
C GLY A 1177 40.33 3.39 28.21
N VAL A 1178 40.10 4.47 28.96
CA VAL A 1178 40.50 5.84 28.60
C VAL A 1178 41.24 6.50 29.76
N LEU A 1179 42.28 7.26 29.44
CA LEU A 1179 43.00 8.10 30.41
C LEU A 1179 42.29 9.43 30.51
N ILE A 1180 41.69 9.70 31.67
CA ILE A 1180 40.94 10.92 31.92
C ILE A 1180 41.86 11.97 32.56
N GLY A 1181 41.81 13.18 31.99
CA GLY A 1181 42.44 14.40 32.52
C GLY A 1181 41.43 15.26 33.28
N ALA A 1182 41.26 16.52 32.85
CA ALA A 1182 40.30 17.44 33.47
C ALA A 1182 38.84 17.03 33.19
N MET A 1183 37.98 17.16 34.20
CA MET A 1183 36.52 17.04 34.06
C MET A 1183 35.83 18.28 34.63
N THR A 1184 34.81 18.78 33.94
CA THR A 1184 34.07 19.97 34.39
C THR A 1184 32.58 19.73 34.25
N LEU A 1185 31.84 19.90 35.35
CA LEU A 1185 30.39 19.87 35.38
C LEU A 1185 29.85 21.29 35.36
N TYR A 1186 29.11 21.63 34.31
CA TYR A 1186 28.38 22.90 34.18
C TYR A 1186 26.95 22.69 34.66
N ALA A 1187 26.52 23.46 35.64
CA ALA A 1187 25.18 23.46 36.21
C ALA A 1187 24.66 24.91 36.36
N PRO A 1188 23.35 25.12 36.60
CA PRO A 1188 22.77 26.46 36.71
C PRO A 1188 23.39 27.34 37.81
N ASP A 1189 24.01 26.74 38.82
CA ASP A 1189 24.68 27.37 39.96
C ASP A 1189 26.19 27.62 39.74
N GLY A 1190 26.77 27.15 38.63
CA GLY A 1190 28.16 27.40 38.27
C GLY A 1190 28.83 26.25 37.52
N ALA A 1191 30.12 26.42 37.21
CA ALA A 1191 30.98 25.36 36.68
C ALA A 1191 31.84 24.80 37.82
N THR A 1192 31.74 23.49 38.06
CA THR A 1192 32.52 22.77 39.07
C THR A 1192 33.55 21.89 38.38
N GLU A 1193 34.83 22.11 38.67
CA GLU A 1193 35.89 21.19 38.26
C GLU A 1193 35.84 19.94 39.13
N ILE A 1194 35.89 18.77 38.48
CA ILE A 1194 35.89 17.48 39.15
C ILE A 1194 37.34 16.96 39.10
N ASP A 1195 38.03 17.02 40.24
CA ASP A 1195 39.39 16.50 40.35
C ASP A 1195 39.37 14.97 40.40
N VAL A 1196 39.97 14.33 39.39
CA VAL A 1196 40.09 12.86 39.34
C VAL A 1196 40.93 12.28 40.49
N ARG A 1197 41.67 13.12 41.23
CA ARG A 1197 42.42 12.73 42.43
C ARG A 1197 41.55 12.56 43.67
N ASP A 1198 40.44 13.32 43.77
CA ASP A 1198 39.56 13.34 44.93
C ASP A 1198 38.63 12.12 45.00
N PHE A 1199 38.54 11.33 43.91
CA PHE A 1199 37.97 9.99 43.96
C PHE A 1199 38.87 9.09 44.80
N LEU A 1200 38.41 8.84 46.04
CA LEU A 1200 39.00 7.87 46.98
C LEU A 1200 39.34 6.55 46.26
N TYR A 1201 40.39 5.90 46.76
CA TYR A 1201 41.10 4.69 46.31
C TYR A 1201 40.25 3.44 45.92
N HIS A 1202 38.92 3.55 45.79
CA HIS A 1202 37.97 2.45 45.56
C HIS A 1202 36.82 2.77 44.58
N ALA A 1203 36.87 3.86 43.79
CA ALA A 1203 35.84 4.11 42.79
C ALA A 1203 35.83 2.97 41.74
N ARG A 1204 34.72 2.23 41.68
CA ARG A 1204 34.58 1.06 40.79
C ARG A 1204 34.91 1.47 39.35
N GLY A 1205 35.86 0.76 38.76
CA GLY A 1205 36.25 0.93 37.37
C GLY A 1205 37.37 1.93 37.08
N TRP A 1206 38.04 2.46 38.11
CA TRP A 1206 39.23 3.31 37.98
C TRP A 1206 40.51 2.59 38.40
N HIS A 1207 41.61 2.87 37.73
CA HIS A 1207 42.97 2.47 38.16
C HIS A 1207 43.59 3.50 39.10
N ALA A 1208 44.69 3.10 39.76
CA ALA A 1208 45.52 4.00 40.56
C ALA A 1208 46.03 5.19 39.72
N ALA A 1209 46.19 6.35 40.36
CA ALA A 1209 46.66 7.57 39.70
C ALA A 1209 48.13 7.46 39.25
N GLU A 1210 48.40 7.90 38.04
CA GLU A 1210 49.73 7.87 37.40
C GLU A 1210 50.29 9.29 37.29
N GLY A 1211 50.87 9.84 38.35
CA GLY A 1211 51.41 11.21 38.31
C GLY A 1211 50.34 12.28 38.05
N ARG A 1212 50.75 13.49 37.61
CA ARG A 1212 49.96 14.74 37.57
C ARG A 1212 48.48 14.52 37.15
N ALA A 1213 47.55 14.63 38.10
CA ALA A 1213 46.09 14.78 37.93
C ALA A 1213 45.39 13.97 36.80
N GLN A 1214 45.76 12.70 36.59
CA GLN A 1214 45.20 11.82 35.55
C GLN A 1214 44.95 10.40 36.04
N ARG A 1215 43.91 9.72 35.52
CA ARG A 1215 43.58 8.32 35.87
C ARG A 1215 43.03 7.52 34.69
N TRP A 1216 43.47 6.27 34.56
CA TRP A 1216 42.89 5.32 33.62
C TRP A 1216 41.58 4.74 34.13
N THR A 1217 40.60 4.60 33.24
CA THR A 1217 39.42 3.74 33.46
C THR A 1217 39.75 2.29 33.10
N ASN A 1218 38.97 1.33 33.60
CA ASN A 1218 39.06 -0.08 33.23
C ASN A 1218 38.05 -0.52 32.14
N GLY A 1219 37.44 0.46 31.45
CA GLY A 1219 36.40 0.27 30.45
C GLY A 1219 34.98 0.63 30.91
N CYS A 1220 34.72 0.72 32.21
CA CYS A 1220 33.45 1.24 32.75
C CYS A 1220 33.65 1.81 34.15
N ALA A 1221 33.92 3.12 34.24
CA ALA A 1221 34.29 3.78 35.49
C ALA A 1221 33.16 4.63 36.07
N VAL A 1222 32.86 4.49 37.36
CA VAL A 1222 31.77 5.21 38.02
C VAL A 1222 32.21 6.63 38.37
N LEU A 1223 31.41 7.62 37.99
CA LEU A 1223 31.58 9.04 38.29
C LEU A 1223 30.36 9.57 39.08
N PRO A 1224 30.48 9.75 40.40
CA PRO A 1224 29.50 10.45 41.23
C PRO A 1224 29.47 11.94 40.89
N LEU A 1225 28.27 12.53 40.78
CA LEU A 1225 28.06 13.94 40.43
C LEU A 1225 27.53 14.81 41.60
N GLY A 1226 27.29 14.23 42.79
CA GLY A 1226 26.86 14.93 44.01
C GLY A 1226 25.33 15.13 44.15
N ARG A 1227 24.85 15.51 45.36
CA ARG A 1227 23.41 15.77 45.67
C ARG A 1227 22.97 17.17 45.19
N LEU A 1228 21.76 17.26 44.62
CA LEU A 1228 21.22 18.42 43.89
C LEU A 1228 20.28 19.31 44.71
N SER A 1229 20.34 20.64 44.52
CA SER A 1229 19.38 21.61 45.05
C SER A 1229 18.77 22.58 44.02
N ALA A 1230 18.93 22.39 42.70
CA ALA A 1230 18.26 23.25 41.71
C ALA A 1230 17.88 22.51 40.42
N ALA A 1231 16.70 22.82 39.88
CA ALA A 1231 16.23 22.36 38.58
C ALA A 1231 16.94 23.13 37.43
N GLY A 1232 17.39 22.42 36.40
CA GLY A 1232 17.99 23.00 35.19
C GLY A 1232 18.96 22.06 34.45
N ARG A 1233 19.27 22.39 33.19
CA ARG A 1233 20.14 21.59 32.31
C ARG A 1233 21.59 21.55 32.84
N ARG A 1234 22.17 20.35 32.91
CA ARG A 1234 23.59 20.13 33.28
C ARG A 1234 24.38 19.56 32.12
N VAL A 1235 25.65 19.94 32.02
CA VAL A 1235 26.56 19.50 30.96
C VAL A 1235 27.87 19.02 31.58
N LEU A 1236 28.31 17.82 31.23
CA LEU A 1236 29.59 17.27 31.68
C LEU A 1236 30.60 17.29 30.53
N ALA A 1237 31.73 17.96 30.73
CA ALA A 1237 32.88 17.94 29.83
C ALA A 1237 33.98 17.03 30.40
N ILE A 1238 34.51 16.12 29.60
CA ILE A 1238 35.53 15.14 29.99
C ILE A 1238 36.71 15.23 29.01
N GLN A 1239 37.91 15.48 29.51
CA GLN A 1239 39.14 15.43 28.73
C GLN A 1239 39.72 14.00 28.71
N VAL A 1240 39.86 13.45 27.51
CA VAL A 1240 40.55 12.19 27.24
C VAL A 1240 41.95 12.49 26.74
N LEU A 1241 42.96 11.97 27.44
CA LEU A 1241 44.38 12.21 27.15
C LEU A 1241 45.03 11.06 26.39
N ALA A 1242 44.52 9.84 26.58
CA ALA A 1242 44.95 8.64 25.88
C ALA A 1242 43.84 7.58 25.89
N THR A 1243 43.92 6.61 24.98
CA THR A 1243 43.02 5.46 24.91
C THR A 1243 43.81 4.17 25.06
N GLY A 1244 43.21 3.12 25.61
CA GLY A 1244 43.85 1.81 25.77
C GLY A 1244 44.28 1.20 24.43
N PRO A 1245 45.29 0.30 24.42
CA PRO A 1245 45.75 -0.33 23.19
C PRO A 1245 44.64 -1.19 22.58
N GLY A 1246 44.22 -0.83 21.36
CA GLY A 1246 43.06 -1.42 20.67
C GLY A 1246 41.92 -0.43 20.38
N ALA A 1247 41.96 0.76 20.99
CA ALA A 1247 40.97 1.83 20.79
C ALA A 1247 41.41 2.94 19.81
N SER A 1248 42.57 2.82 19.16
CA SER A 1248 43.10 3.85 18.26
C SER A 1248 42.57 3.73 16.81
N ASN A 1249 42.06 4.85 16.29
CA ASN A 1249 41.80 5.10 14.86
C ASN A 1249 43.12 5.26 14.07
N GLU A 1250 43.91 4.20 13.92
CA GLU A 1250 45.02 4.17 12.95
C GLU A 1250 44.57 3.92 11.49
N THR A 1251 43.32 4.22 11.14
CA THR A 1251 42.82 4.20 9.75
C THR A 1251 42.68 5.58 9.11
N SER A 1252 43.23 6.65 9.71
CA SER A 1252 43.07 8.01 9.17
C SER A 1252 44.36 8.69 8.66
N ALA A 1253 45.55 8.16 8.93
CA ALA A 1253 46.81 8.73 8.42
C ALA A 1253 47.39 7.96 7.20
N ALA A 1254 47.22 6.64 7.12
CA ALA A 1254 47.76 5.83 6.02
C ALA A 1254 46.91 5.86 4.74
N LEU A 1255 45.59 6.08 4.84
CA LEU A 1255 44.67 6.09 3.70
C LEU A 1255 44.55 7.46 2.97
N ARG A 1256 45.20 8.52 3.48
CA ARG A 1256 45.25 9.84 2.80
C ARG A 1256 46.40 9.98 1.80
N ALA A 1257 47.29 9.00 1.69
CA ALA A 1257 48.37 8.99 0.70
C ALA A 1257 48.02 8.22 -0.60
N GLU A 1258 46.97 7.39 -0.61
CA GLU A 1258 46.64 6.53 -1.77
C GLU A 1258 45.46 7.03 -2.62
N PHE A 1259 44.69 8.02 -2.15
CA PHE A 1259 43.55 8.60 -2.89
C PHE A 1259 43.87 9.88 -3.69
N ARG A 1260 45.15 10.25 -3.84
CA ARG A 1260 45.59 11.34 -4.74
C ARG A 1260 46.18 10.86 -6.07
N SER A 1261 46.21 9.55 -6.36
CA SER A 1261 46.79 9.01 -7.60
C SER A 1261 45.77 8.53 -8.65
N GLN A 1262 44.45 8.58 -8.37
CA GLN A 1262 43.44 8.26 -9.38
C GLN A 1262 42.40 9.37 -9.45
N GLY A 1263 42.69 10.37 -10.30
CA GLY A 1263 41.84 11.53 -10.50
C GLY A 1263 40.52 11.17 -11.19
N LEU A 1264 39.45 11.07 -10.42
CA LEU A 1264 38.07 11.22 -10.87
C LEU A 1264 37.26 11.93 -9.78
N SER A 1265 36.53 12.97 -10.16
CA SER A 1265 35.66 13.80 -9.31
C SER A 1265 34.20 13.71 -9.84
N PRO A 1266 33.18 14.20 -9.12
CA PRO A 1266 32.18 13.40 -8.41
C PRO A 1266 30.76 13.49 -9.02
N VAL A 1267 29.87 12.55 -8.69
CA VAL A 1267 28.43 12.74 -8.80
C VAL A 1267 27.74 12.21 -7.53
N LEU A 1268 27.06 13.12 -6.82
CA LEU A 1268 26.14 12.83 -5.72
C LEU A 1268 24.82 12.26 -6.27
N PRO A 1269 24.10 11.46 -5.47
CA PRO A 1269 22.68 11.78 -5.26
C PRO A 1269 22.32 11.79 -3.77
N GLY A 1270 21.48 12.74 -3.39
CA GLY A 1270 21.01 12.91 -2.02
C GLY A 1270 19.96 11.89 -1.61
N SER A 1271 20.11 11.40 -0.37
CA SER A 1271 19.11 11.39 0.71
C SER A 1271 19.79 10.90 1.97
#